data_AF-A0A177Q8N1-F1
#
_entry.id   AF-A0A177Q8N1-F1
#
_cell.length_a   1.000
_cell.length_b   1.000
_cell.length_c   1.000
_cell.angle_alpha   90.00
_cell.angle_beta   90.00
_cell.angle_gamma   90.00
#
_symmetry.space_group_name_H-M   'P 1'
#
loop_
_entity.id
_entity.type
_entity.pdbx_description
1 polymer ?
#
loop_
_entity_poly.entity_id
_entity_poly.type
_entity_poly.pdbx_seq_one_letter_code
_entity_poly.pdbx_strand_id
1 'polypeptide(L)'
;MGWVFRATDTRSNTTAAVKLLHRHLALSEQFRSGFLREARIASLFRSENVVGVLDYGQVDGRLYIVMEYVDGQSLAELVARGPLDPTVAVGIALDIASALEEAEKHDVVHRDIKPENILITSQNVARVLDFGIARSSQQDTPAPNAASILATAGYMAPEMFANRADRRSDIYSAGAVLFFMLTGHPPFEGGIVQLALAHRDLAAPIEELDDAPPELADIVAACLKKDPDSRVQSATALRQRLQAVADSLGYERPRAPLVSPLPARHQSEPPPTLSRSSNARRRGVLFGVAGGLTAAVLVAAFAWAGMTRGGDGPNQHSPDGGAAVTPATMTDRSDPTSTVQSTSSPAATPELTGFIVNAATDAPDARPGDGLCASEAGECTLRAAIEEANTTQTLDTISFRIAGAEPAVIRVTSALPQIVTPVRINGTTQANASCGPKRTLTVVIDGSSAGEGVHGLRISGGDSTIEGVAVVAFQGDGIRLDTRGSNTVRCVHIGVDGLGNTIAANLRGIAVISGDGNTIGGGNEVSPGKGCTGDCTIVSGNKGPGIFVSAPKTTVRGNFVGVNATGAIRMGNTIGVHVLNVASGAVVRDNLVSGNTSHGIFVQVSPGTVIAGNRVGTTADGQSGLGGARVSGITLLDSPGSTVGGATASGATTCAGECNLVAGHATRYNPDGGAVGVTINGKGSGIVIRGNFIGTNWTGTEAVPNSADGIRINSLDAILIEANLISGNSDGISRVIAGTSSLVINGNRIGTDITGGKNLGNSDQGIRISAGAGGTIGGDAEAANTISFNKGAGILIESGASVEILGNRIESNGGPPVDNKSGQ
;
A
#
# COMPACT_ATOMS: atom_id res chain seq x y z
N MET A 1 -18.39 11.28 -2.82
CA MET A 1 -19.81 11.72 -2.65
C MET A 1 -20.23 12.67 -3.77
N GLY A 2 -19.35 13.57 -4.20
CA GLY A 2 -19.56 14.43 -5.35
C GLY A 2 -18.25 15.05 -5.81
N TRP A 3 -18.31 15.85 -6.88
CA TRP A 3 -17.22 16.69 -7.37
C TRP A 3 -17.41 18.12 -6.87
N VAL A 4 -16.33 18.90 -6.73
CA VAL A 4 -16.40 20.34 -6.43
C VAL A 4 -15.78 21.13 -7.59
N PHE A 5 -16.51 22.13 -8.08
CA PHE A 5 -16.09 22.99 -9.17
C PHE A 5 -15.99 24.45 -8.72
N ARG A 6 -14.98 25.17 -9.19
CA ARG A 6 -15.02 26.63 -9.22
C ARG A 6 -15.98 27.07 -10.34
N ALA A 7 -16.97 27.88 -10.01
CA ALA A 7 -17.96 28.40 -10.94
C ALA A 7 -18.07 29.94 -10.82
N THR A 8 -18.80 30.55 -11.75
CA THR A 8 -19.18 31.96 -11.71
C THR A 8 -20.71 32.04 -11.77
N ASP A 9 -21.34 32.72 -10.82
CA ASP A 9 -22.77 33.05 -10.94
C ASP A 9 -22.93 34.14 -11.99
N THR A 10 -23.65 33.85 -13.07
CA THR A 10 -23.82 34.74 -14.22
C THR A 10 -24.70 35.95 -13.95
N ARG A 11 -25.39 36.01 -12.80
CA ARG A 11 -26.27 37.11 -12.39
C ARG A 11 -25.51 38.20 -11.62
N SER A 12 -24.57 37.79 -10.78
CA SER A 12 -23.73 38.67 -9.93
C SER A 12 -22.30 38.80 -10.43
N ASN A 13 -21.87 37.96 -11.37
CA ASN A 13 -20.49 37.80 -11.84
C ASN A 13 -19.48 37.44 -10.73
N THR A 14 -19.94 36.82 -9.64
CA THR A 14 -19.11 36.41 -8.49
C THR A 14 -18.65 34.96 -8.62
N THR A 15 -17.41 34.66 -8.18
CA THR A 15 -16.92 33.27 -8.09
C THR A 15 -17.59 32.53 -6.93
N ALA A 16 -17.98 31.28 -7.15
CA ALA A 16 -18.54 30.36 -6.15
C ALA A 16 -17.91 28.97 -6.25
N ALA A 17 -18.08 28.14 -5.20
CA ALA A 17 -17.74 26.72 -5.20
C ALA A 17 -19.02 25.88 -5.30
N VAL A 18 -19.14 25.03 -6.33
CA VAL A 18 -20.34 24.21 -6.59
C VAL A 18 -20.00 22.74 -6.40
N LYS A 19 -20.65 22.10 -5.42
CA LYS A 19 -20.48 20.69 -5.08
C LYS A 19 -21.64 19.86 -5.65
N LEU A 20 -21.35 19.05 -6.67
CA LEU A 20 -22.32 18.22 -7.40
C LEU A 20 -22.24 16.76 -6.95
N LEU A 21 -23.29 16.24 -6.34
CA LEU A 21 -23.35 14.86 -5.85
C LEU A 21 -23.48 13.85 -7.00
N HIS A 22 -23.03 12.60 -6.77
CA HIS A 22 -23.24 11.51 -7.73
C HIS A 22 -24.74 11.17 -7.86
N ARG A 23 -25.23 10.92 -9.08
CA ARG A 23 -26.67 10.67 -9.37
C ARG A 23 -27.32 9.62 -8.45
N HIS A 24 -26.62 8.55 -8.10
CA HIS A 24 -27.18 7.46 -7.28
C HIS A 24 -27.63 7.91 -5.88
N LEU A 25 -27.00 8.94 -5.30
CA LEU A 25 -27.39 9.48 -3.99
C LEU A 25 -28.74 10.22 -4.04
N ALA A 26 -29.09 10.81 -5.18
CA ALA A 26 -30.35 11.51 -5.37
C ALA A 26 -31.55 10.58 -5.62
N LEU A 27 -31.33 9.26 -5.72
CA LEU A 27 -32.38 8.25 -5.91
C LEU A 27 -33.09 7.87 -4.60
N SER A 28 -32.41 8.01 -3.45
CA SER A 28 -33.04 7.81 -2.14
C SER A 28 -33.77 9.07 -1.70
N GLU A 29 -35.09 8.97 -1.54
CA GLU A 29 -35.91 10.08 -1.05
C GLU A 29 -35.54 10.48 0.39
N GLN A 30 -35.14 9.52 1.23
CA GLN A 30 -34.68 9.76 2.59
C GLN A 30 -33.36 10.53 2.60
N PHE A 31 -32.36 10.11 1.80
CA PHE A 31 -31.10 10.84 1.65
C PHE A 31 -31.34 12.25 1.09
N ARG A 32 -32.16 12.38 0.04
CA ARG A 32 -32.55 13.68 -0.54
C ARG A 32 -33.19 14.62 0.48
N SER A 33 -34.07 14.09 1.32
CA SER A 33 -34.79 14.86 2.35
C SER A 33 -33.89 15.23 3.55
N GLY A 34 -32.88 14.42 3.85
CA GLY A 34 -31.80 14.76 4.78
C GLY A 34 -30.93 15.88 4.23
N PHE A 35 -30.35 15.67 3.04
CA PHE A 35 -29.48 16.62 2.35
C PHE A 35 -30.11 18.03 2.22
N LEU A 36 -31.36 18.13 1.76
CA LEU A 36 -32.04 19.42 1.60
C LEU A 36 -32.41 20.09 2.95
N ARG A 37 -32.48 19.33 4.04
CA ARG A 37 -32.66 19.86 5.41
C ARG A 37 -31.34 20.37 5.96
N GLU A 38 -30.27 19.61 5.81
CA GLU A 38 -28.91 19.94 6.26
C GLU A 38 -28.37 21.16 5.48
N ALA A 39 -28.52 21.20 4.15
CA ALA A 39 -28.15 22.34 3.33
C ALA A 39 -28.95 23.61 3.68
N ARG A 40 -30.24 23.47 4.02
CA ARG A 40 -31.04 24.60 4.52
C ARG A 40 -30.50 25.15 5.83
N ILE A 41 -30.17 24.28 6.78
CA ILE A 41 -29.61 24.68 8.08
C ILE A 41 -28.25 25.38 7.86
N ALA A 42 -27.37 24.80 7.02
CA ALA A 42 -26.09 25.40 6.68
C ALA A 42 -26.22 26.77 5.98
N SER A 43 -27.31 27.02 5.24
CA SER A 43 -27.58 28.34 4.64
C SER A 43 -27.95 29.45 5.63
N LEU A 44 -28.20 29.13 6.90
CA LEU A 44 -28.46 30.12 7.96
C LEU A 44 -27.19 30.77 8.52
N PHE A 45 -26.06 30.06 8.52
CA PHE A 45 -24.82 30.54 9.16
C PHE A 45 -24.26 31.81 8.51
N ARG A 46 -23.87 32.79 9.32
CA ARG A 46 -23.27 34.06 8.88
C ARG A 46 -22.12 34.47 9.80
N SER A 47 -21.00 33.74 9.68
CA SER A 47 -19.77 33.97 10.46
C SER A 47 -18.54 34.01 9.54
N GLU A 48 -17.53 34.80 9.92
CA GLU A 48 -16.22 34.83 9.24
C GLU A 48 -15.60 33.43 9.15
N ASN A 49 -15.78 32.61 10.20
CA ASN A 49 -15.17 31.29 10.31
C ASN A 49 -16.00 30.13 9.73
N VAL A 50 -17.16 30.39 9.13
CA VAL A 50 -17.99 29.39 8.46
C VAL A 50 -18.09 29.73 6.98
N VAL A 51 -17.86 28.77 6.09
CA VAL A 51 -18.03 29.00 4.64
C VAL A 51 -19.52 29.06 4.31
N GLY A 52 -19.98 30.20 3.79
CA GLY A 52 -21.40 30.44 3.54
C GLY A 52 -21.97 29.55 2.43
N VAL A 53 -23.15 28.96 2.68
CA VAL A 53 -23.97 28.31 1.64
C VAL A 53 -24.83 29.37 0.96
N LEU A 54 -24.69 29.48 -0.36
CA LEU A 54 -25.32 30.51 -1.20
C LEU A 54 -26.62 30.01 -1.85
N ASP A 55 -26.65 28.75 -2.27
CA ASP A 55 -27.80 28.11 -2.92
C ASP A 55 -27.72 26.57 -2.80
N TYR A 56 -28.82 25.85 -2.94
CA TYR A 56 -28.86 24.39 -2.92
C TYR A 56 -30.12 23.85 -3.61
N GLY A 57 -30.01 22.68 -4.25
CA GLY A 57 -31.17 22.11 -4.95
C GLY A 57 -30.89 20.81 -5.70
N GLN A 58 -31.69 20.58 -6.74
CA GLN A 58 -31.60 19.40 -7.60
C GLN A 58 -31.60 19.84 -9.08
N VAL A 59 -30.68 19.30 -9.88
CA VAL A 59 -30.56 19.54 -11.33
C VAL A 59 -30.15 18.24 -12.03
N ASP A 60 -30.77 17.91 -13.17
CA ASP A 60 -30.49 16.71 -13.97
C ASP A 60 -30.39 15.39 -13.16
N GLY A 61 -31.23 15.23 -12.14
CA GLY A 61 -31.23 14.07 -11.25
C GLY A 61 -30.02 14.00 -10.30
N ARG A 62 -29.33 15.11 -10.04
CA ARG A 62 -28.23 15.27 -9.08
C ARG A 62 -28.60 16.31 -8.03
N LEU A 63 -28.15 16.11 -6.81
CA LEU A 63 -28.21 17.14 -5.77
C LEU A 63 -26.98 18.06 -5.87
N TYR A 64 -27.18 19.34 -5.60
CA TYR A 64 -26.11 20.34 -5.59
C TYR A 64 -26.17 21.25 -4.38
N ILE A 65 -25.01 21.78 -4.01
CA ILE A 65 -24.88 22.89 -3.06
C ILE A 65 -23.84 23.88 -3.60
N VAL A 66 -24.19 25.17 -3.57
CA VAL A 66 -23.35 26.30 -3.97
C VAL A 66 -22.89 27.00 -2.70
N MET A 67 -21.59 27.24 -2.60
CA MET A 67 -20.91 27.80 -1.45
C MET A 67 -20.04 28.98 -1.88
N GLU A 68 -19.68 29.83 -0.92
CA GLU A 68 -18.65 30.84 -1.13
C GLU A 68 -17.34 30.21 -1.63
N TYR A 69 -16.71 30.82 -2.64
CA TYR A 69 -15.36 30.45 -3.03
C TYR A 69 -14.36 31.06 -2.03
N VAL A 70 -13.60 30.21 -1.35
CA VAL A 70 -12.55 30.62 -0.42
C VAL A 70 -11.18 30.50 -1.12
N ASP A 71 -10.45 31.60 -1.21
CA ASP A 71 -9.10 31.61 -1.78
C ASP A 71 -8.07 31.34 -0.67
N GLY A 72 -7.57 30.09 -0.63
CA GLY A 72 -6.78 29.54 0.47
C GLY A 72 -6.38 28.09 0.21
N GLN A 73 -5.89 27.41 1.24
CA GLN A 73 -5.51 25.99 1.20
C GLN A 73 -6.05 25.26 2.44
N SER A 74 -6.18 23.93 2.41
CA SER A 74 -6.62 23.18 3.58
C SER A 74 -5.58 23.19 4.71
N LEU A 75 -6.04 23.02 5.96
CA LEU A 75 -5.15 22.86 7.11
C LEU A 75 -4.29 21.60 6.97
N ALA A 76 -4.80 20.54 6.31
CA ALA A 76 -4.01 19.39 5.92
C ALA A 76 -2.80 19.75 5.03
N GLU A 77 -2.99 20.57 3.99
CA GLU A 77 -1.91 21.03 3.09
C GLU A 77 -0.95 22.05 3.73
N LEU A 78 -1.36 22.69 4.83
CA LEU A 78 -0.50 23.56 5.62
C LEU A 78 0.41 22.75 6.54
N VAL A 79 -0.17 21.84 7.34
CA VAL A 79 0.56 20.97 8.30
C VAL A 79 1.42 19.91 7.59
N ALA A 80 1.10 19.54 6.34
CA ALA A 80 1.97 18.70 5.51
C ALA A 80 3.37 19.29 5.23
N ARG A 81 3.66 20.52 5.66
CA ARG A 81 4.98 21.18 5.60
C ARG A 81 5.80 20.98 6.87
N GLY A 82 5.19 20.46 7.93
CA GLY A 82 5.71 20.36 9.29
C GLY A 82 4.69 20.88 10.31
N PRO A 83 4.89 20.60 11.62
CA PRO A 83 4.06 21.15 12.68
C PRO A 83 4.04 22.68 12.69
N LEU A 84 2.97 23.26 13.22
CA LEU A 84 2.79 24.69 13.31
C LEU A 84 3.36 25.23 14.62
N ASP A 85 3.88 26.46 14.58
CA ASP A 85 4.20 27.23 15.78
C ASP A 85 2.96 27.32 16.70
N PRO A 86 3.07 27.09 18.03
CA PRO A 86 1.94 27.12 18.94
C PRO A 86 1.13 28.42 18.90
N THR A 87 1.78 29.55 18.61
CA THR A 87 1.17 30.89 18.45
C THR A 87 0.29 30.94 17.20
N VAL A 88 0.66 30.23 16.13
CA VAL A 88 -0.17 30.06 14.92
C VAL A 88 -1.29 29.05 15.17
N ALA A 89 -0.99 27.93 15.85
CA ALA A 89 -1.95 26.88 16.16
C ALA A 89 -3.11 27.39 17.04
N VAL A 90 -2.83 28.20 18.07
CA VAL A 90 -3.89 28.77 18.94
C VAL A 90 -4.80 29.75 18.17
N GLY A 91 -4.25 30.51 17.21
CA GLY A 91 -5.02 31.39 16.34
C GLY A 91 -5.99 30.63 15.42
N ILE A 92 -5.53 29.54 14.81
CA ILE A 92 -6.37 28.66 13.99
C ILE A 92 -7.42 27.95 14.87
N ALA A 93 -7.06 27.53 16.08
CA ALA A 93 -7.99 26.92 17.02
C ALA A 93 -9.08 27.90 17.51
N LEU A 94 -8.75 29.19 17.71
CA LEU A 94 -9.72 30.25 18.00
C LEU A 94 -10.77 30.41 16.89
N ASP A 95 -10.31 30.41 15.63
CA ASP A 95 -11.21 30.48 14.47
C ASP A 95 -12.11 29.23 14.37
N ILE A 96 -11.57 28.02 14.60
CA ILE A 96 -12.36 26.78 14.65
C ILE A 96 -13.38 26.82 15.79
N ALA A 97 -12.99 27.26 16.99
CA ALA A 97 -13.90 27.37 18.14
C ALA A 97 -15.00 28.42 17.90
N SER A 98 -14.71 29.48 17.14
CA SER A 98 -15.69 30.49 16.71
C SER A 98 -16.70 29.95 15.70
N ALA A 99 -16.26 29.05 14.80
CA ALA A 99 -17.17 28.33 13.90
C ALA A 99 -18.10 27.35 14.65
N LEU A 100 -17.57 26.65 15.67
CA LEU A 100 -18.37 25.77 16.53
C LEU A 100 -19.34 26.56 17.44
N GLU A 101 -18.95 27.75 17.91
CA GLU A 101 -19.84 28.64 18.66
C GLU A 101 -20.98 29.19 17.77
N GLU A 102 -20.78 29.34 16.47
CA GLU A 102 -21.86 29.67 15.52
C GLU A 102 -22.80 28.49 15.26
N ALA A 103 -22.27 27.26 15.23
CA ALA A 103 -23.07 26.04 15.11
C ALA A 103 -23.94 25.78 16.36
N GLU A 104 -23.37 25.97 17.54
CA GLU A 104 -24.05 25.77 18.83
C GLU A 104 -25.26 26.70 19.01
N LYS A 105 -25.19 27.96 18.54
CA LYS A 105 -26.33 28.90 18.54
C LYS A 105 -27.55 28.42 17.74
N HIS A 106 -27.33 27.53 16.77
CA HIS A 106 -28.36 27.02 15.86
C HIS A 106 -28.77 25.56 16.17
N ASP A 107 -28.30 25.01 17.30
CA ASP A 107 -28.46 23.59 17.69
C ASP A 107 -27.92 22.60 16.64
N VAL A 108 -26.76 22.92 16.04
CA VAL A 108 -26.13 22.12 14.99
C VAL A 108 -24.83 21.48 15.48
N VAL A 109 -24.70 20.17 15.23
CA VAL A 109 -23.48 19.38 15.43
C VAL A 109 -22.88 19.08 14.06
N HIS A 110 -21.60 19.38 13.87
CA HIS A 110 -20.90 19.28 12.58
C HIS A 110 -20.55 17.83 12.21
N ARG A 111 -20.09 17.02 13.18
CA ARG A 111 -19.82 15.57 13.06
C ARG A 111 -18.71 15.17 12.08
N ASP A 112 -17.94 16.13 11.57
CA ASP A 112 -16.91 15.92 10.54
C ASP A 112 -15.76 16.96 10.63
N ILE A 113 -15.45 17.49 11.83
CA ILE A 113 -14.32 18.40 12.03
C ILE A 113 -13.00 17.63 11.82
N LYS A 114 -12.22 18.06 10.82
CA LYS A 114 -10.91 17.49 10.44
C LYS A 114 -10.12 18.47 9.56
N PRO A 115 -8.80 18.31 9.37
CA PRO A 115 -7.95 19.29 8.67
C PRO A 115 -8.29 19.51 7.19
N GLU A 116 -8.93 18.56 6.51
CA GLU A 116 -9.38 18.72 5.12
C GLU A 116 -10.62 19.61 4.99
N ASN A 117 -11.45 19.71 6.05
CA ASN A 117 -12.67 20.52 6.09
C ASN A 117 -12.41 21.94 6.65
N ILE A 118 -11.14 22.31 6.88
CA ILE A 118 -10.75 23.61 7.43
C ILE A 118 -9.84 24.30 6.40
N LEU A 119 -10.29 25.42 5.83
CA LEU A 119 -9.51 26.21 4.88
C LEU A 119 -8.86 27.40 5.57
N ILE A 120 -7.56 27.59 5.34
CA ILE A 120 -6.79 28.76 5.78
C ILE A 120 -6.73 29.75 4.60
N THR A 121 -7.28 30.95 4.79
CA THR A 121 -7.29 32.01 3.77
C THR A 121 -5.92 32.67 3.60
N SER A 122 -5.76 33.42 2.51
CA SER A 122 -4.62 34.35 2.35
C SER A 122 -4.55 35.47 3.42
N GLN A 123 -5.57 35.64 4.26
CA GLN A 123 -5.59 36.54 5.41
C GLN A 123 -5.33 35.83 6.75
N ASN A 124 -4.91 34.56 6.73
CA ASN A 124 -4.66 33.72 7.91
C ASN A 124 -5.89 33.54 8.80
N VAL A 125 -7.06 33.38 8.17
CA VAL A 125 -8.34 33.06 8.82
C VAL A 125 -8.67 31.61 8.56
N ALA A 126 -9.03 30.84 9.59
CA ALA A 126 -9.59 29.51 9.38
C ALA A 126 -11.11 29.59 9.12
N ARG A 127 -11.57 28.94 8.03
CA ARG A 127 -12.98 28.81 7.64
C ARG A 127 -13.37 27.33 7.52
N VAL A 128 -14.46 26.94 8.18
CA VAL A 128 -14.93 25.56 8.26
C VAL A 128 -15.96 25.24 7.16
N LEU A 129 -15.80 24.08 6.52
CA LEU A 129 -16.60 23.53 5.41
C LEU A 129 -17.50 22.38 5.87
N ASP A 130 -18.54 22.07 5.08
CA ASP A 130 -19.23 20.77 5.10
C ASP A 130 -19.90 20.37 6.43
N PHE A 131 -20.73 21.26 6.97
CA PHE A 131 -21.60 21.02 8.13
C PHE A 131 -22.60 19.85 7.92
N GLY A 132 -22.17 18.64 8.24
CA GLY A 132 -23.02 17.47 8.55
C GLY A 132 -23.79 16.82 7.38
N ILE A 133 -23.69 17.35 6.15
CA ILE A 133 -24.59 17.16 4.96
C ILE A 133 -24.67 15.72 4.37
N ALA A 134 -24.37 14.68 5.14
CA ALA A 134 -24.36 13.28 4.70
C ALA A 134 -24.50 12.21 5.81
N ARG A 135 -24.78 12.57 7.08
CA ARG A 135 -24.75 11.58 8.20
C ARG A 135 -26.09 11.29 8.90
N SER A 136 -27.19 11.98 8.60
CA SER A 136 -28.47 11.78 9.34
C SER A 136 -29.24 10.48 9.02
N SER A 137 -28.84 9.66 8.05
CA SER A 137 -29.56 8.40 7.72
C SER A 137 -28.68 7.28 7.12
N GLN A 138 -27.70 6.80 7.89
CA GLN A 138 -26.92 5.60 7.54
C GLN A 138 -27.70 4.28 7.77
N GLN A 139 -28.79 4.09 7.03
CA GLN A 139 -29.44 2.77 6.85
C GLN A 139 -29.51 2.38 5.36
N ASP A 140 -29.71 3.34 4.45
CA ASP A 140 -29.87 3.09 3.00
C ASP A 140 -28.87 3.88 2.12
N THR A 141 -27.64 4.09 2.60
CA THR A 141 -26.55 4.67 1.79
C THR A 141 -25.44 3.65 1.53
N PRO A 142 -24.89 3.55 0.30
CA PRO A 142 -23.72 2.71 0.04
C PRO A 142 -22.52 3.20 0.88
N ALA A 143 -21.78 2.26 1.46
CA ALA A 143 -20.69 2.57 2.37
C ALA A 143 -19.66 3.54 1.74
N PRO A 144 -19.21 4.59 2.46
CA PRO A 144 -18.13 5.45 1.97
C PRO A 144 -16.86 4.64 1.71
N ASN A 145 -15.99 5.10 0.80
CA ASN A 145 -14.77 4.36 0.51
C ASN A 145 -13.87 4.28 1.76
N ALA A 146 -13.20 3.13 1.95
CA ALA A 146 -12.49 2.84 3.19
C ALA A 146 -11.44 3.91 3.55
N ALA A 147 -10.78 4.49 2.55
CA ALA A 147 -9.79 5.56 2.75
C ALA A 147 -10.40 6.85 3.33
N SER A 148 -11.59 7.27 2.86
CA SER A 148 -12.28 8.45 3.40
C SER A 148 -12.78 8.26 4.83
N ILE A 149 -13.19 7.03 5.19
CA ILE A 149 -13.54 6.69 6.58
C ILE A 149 -12.27 6.67 7.45
N LEU A 150 -11.17 6.08 6.96
CA LEU A 150 -9.89 5.99 7.66
C LEU A 150 -9.33 7.38 8.01
N ALA A 151 -9.22 8.29 7.03
CA ALA A 151 -8.72 9.65 7.26
C ALA A 151 -9.61 10.44 8.23
N THR A 152 -10.93 10.27 8.14
CA THR A 152 -11.89 10.92 9.04
C THR A 152 -11.90 10.29 10.45
N ALA A 153 -11.49 9.03 10.60
CA ALA A 153 -11.54 8.32 11.87
C ALA A 153 -10.48 8.78 12.88
N GLY A 154 -9.32 9.31 12.45
CA GLY A 154 -8.23 9.78 13.34
C GLY A 154 -8.52 11.07 14.11
N TYR A 155 -9.66 11.70 13.84
CA TYR A 155 -10.16 12.89 14.56
C TYR A 155 -11.49 12.62 15.28
N MET A 156 -12.01 11.38 15.21
CA MET A 156 -13.41 11.09 15.52
C MET A 156 -13.62 10.78 17.00
N ALA A 157 -14.54 11.52 17.65
CA ALA A 157 -14.91 11.27 19.04
C ALA A 157 -15.56 9.88 19.23
N PRO A 158 -15.32 9.18 20.37
CA PRO A 158 -15.73 7.79 20.59
C PRO A 158 -17.22 7.51 20.34
N GLU A 159 -18.09 8.40 20.79
CA GLU A 159 -19.53 8.30 20.66
C GLU A 159 -20.03 8.45 19.22
N MET A 160 -19.24 9.04 18.32
CA MET A 160 -19.59 9.16 16.90
C MET A 160 -19.50 7.81 16.17
N PHE A 161 -18.62 6.90 16.59
CA PHE A 161 -18.60 5.52 16.07
C PHE A 161 -19.88 4.72 16.44
N ALA A 162 -20.61 5.16 17.48
CA ALA A 162 -21.93 4.64 17.84
C ALA A 162 -23.09 5.50 17.29
N ASN A 163 -22.81 6.49 16.44
CA ASN A 163 -23.74 7.49 15.92
C ASN A 163 -24.50 8.30 17.01
N ARG A 164 -23.84 8.56 18.15
CA ARG A 164 -24.38 9.33 19.30
C ARG A 164 -23.71 10.70 19.45
N ALA A 165 -23.53 11.40 18.33
CA ALA A 165 -22.78 12.65 18.29
C ALA A 165 -23.57 13.86 18.85
N ASP A 166 -23.00 14.55 19.83
CA ASP A 166 -23.45 15.85 20.36
C ASP A 166 -22.36 16.92 20.17
N ARG A 167 -22.60 18.18 20.55
CA ARG A 167 -21.63 19.30 20.37
C ARG A 167 -20.24 19.03 20.96
N ARG A 168 -20.14 18.16 21.96
CA ARG A 168 -18.89 17.78 22.65
C ARG A 168 -18.09 16.75 21.83
N SER A 169 -18.72 16.12 20.85
CA SER A 169 -18.03 15.34 19.80
C SER A 169 -17.23 16.24 18.87
N ASP A 170 -17.75 17.42 18.52
CA ASP A 170 -17.02 18.41 17.72
C ASP A 170 -15.88 19.06 18.52
N ILE A 171 -16.09 19.33 19.81
CA ILE A 171 -15.03 19.81 20.74
C ILE A 171 -13.88 18.82 20.84
N TYR A 172 -14.16 17.52 20.99
CA TYR A 172 -13.14 16.47 20.96
C TYR A 172 -12.38 16.46 19.62
N SER A 173 -13.11 16.57 18.52
CA SER A 173 -12.53 16.58 17.16
C SER A 173 -11.65 17.81 16.93
N ALA A 174 -12.04 18.99 17.43
CA ALA A 174 -11.21 20.18 17.43
C ALA A 174 -9.95 20.02 18.30
N GLY A 175 -10.04 19.30 19.42
CA GLY A 175 -8.89 18.89 20.23
C GLY A 175 -7.91 17.99 19.46
N ALA A 176 -8.43 17.03 18.68
CA ALA A 176 -7.60 16.17 17.82
C ALA A 176 -6.95 16.94 16.66
N VAL A 177 -7.64 17.96 16.10
CA VAL A 177 -7.07 18.87 15.11
C VAL A 177 -6.00 19.78 15.71
N LEU A 178 -6.19 20.28 16.94
CA LEU A 178 -5.17 21.08 17.64
C LEU A 178 -3.92 20.24 17.97
N PHE A 179 -4.09 18.98 18.41
CA PHE A 179 -2.99 18.03 18.53
C PHE A 179 -2.22 17.88 17.21
N PHE A 180 -2.94 17.59 16.12
CA PHE A 180 -2.37 17.46 14.77
C PHE A 180 -1.63 18.71 14.29
N MET A 181 -2.08 19.92 14.63
CA MET A 181 -1.34 21.15 14.33
C MET A 181 -0.01 21.25 15.07
N LEU A 182 0.09 20.70 16.29
CA LEU A 182 1.28 20.80 17.14
C LEU A 182 2.29 19.67 16.93
N THR A 183 1.86 18.47 16.52
CA THR A 183 2.74 17.29 16.30
C THR A 183 2.93 16.92 14.82
N GLY A 184 2.04 17.38 13.93
CA GLY A 184 2.00 16.99 12.52
C GLY A 184 1.25 15.69 12.22
N HIS A 185 0.72 14.98 13.21
CA HIS A 185 -0.05 13.74 13.05
C HIS A 185 -1.23 13.66 14.05
N PRO A 186 -2.30 12.90 13.76
CA PRO A 186 -3.43 12.76 14.69
C PRO A 186 -2.99 12.11 16.02
N PRO A 187 -3.78 12.30 17.10
CA PRO A 187 -3.47 11.73 18.43
C PRO A 187 -3.55 10.19 18.48
N PHE A 188 -4.13 9.55 17.47
CA PHE A 188 -4.10 8.11 17.28
C PHE A 188 -4.02 7.79 15.78
N GLU A 189 -3.29 6.74 15.42
CA GLU A 189 -3.24 6.19 14.06
C GLU A 189 -3.69 4.72 14.03
N GLY A 190 -4.16 4.25 12.86
CA GLY A 190 -4.49 2.84 12.68
C GLY A 190 -5.60 2.57 11.66
N GLY A 191 -6.04 1.31 11.60
CA GLY A 191 -7.28 0.92 10.89
C GLY A 191 -8.53 1.50 11.57
N ILE A 192 -9.66 1.58 10.87
CA ILE A 192 -10.91 2.18 11.40
C ILE A 192 -11.33 1.59 12.76
N VAL A 193 -11.18 0.27 12.95
CA VAL A 193 -11.48 -0.41 14.22
C VAL A 193 -10.45 -0.09 15.30
N GLN A 194 -9.16 -0.02 14.93
CA GLN A 194 -8.08 0.36 15.85
C GLN A 194 -8.25 1.80 16.32
N LEU A 195 -8.61 2.73 15.42
CA LEU A 195 -8.93 4.11 15.75
C LEU A 195 -10.17 4.21 16.65
N ALA A 196 -11.24 3.46 16.36
CA ALA A 196 -12.42 3.43 17.22
C ALA A 196 -12.11 2.94 18.65
N LEU A 197 -11.20 1.96 18.79
CA LEU A 197 -10.72 1.48 20.09
C LEU A 197 -9.77 2.48 20.75
N ALA A 198 -8.79 3.02 20.04
CA ALA A 198 -7.81 3.98 20.56
C ALA A 198 -8.48 5.29 21.02
N HIS A 199 -9.36 5.86 20.20
CA HIS A 199 -10.16 7.02 20.57
C HIS A 199 -11.01 6.74 21.82
N ARG A 200 -11.52 5.52 22.03
CA ARG A 200 -12.33 5.16 23.20
C ARG A 200 -11.49 4.84 24.46
N ASP A 201 -10.42 4.06 24.33
CA ASP A 201 -9.79 3.33 25.43
C ASP A 201 -8.37 3.82 25.82
N LEU A 202 -7.57 4.31 24.87
CA LEU A 202 -6.17 4.72 25.13
C LEU A 202 -6.06 6.18 25.55
N ALA A 203 -5.23 6.54 26.53
CA ALA A 203 -4.95 7.95 26.80
C ALA A 203 -4.41 8.66 25.54
N ALA A 204 -4.74 9.94 25.35
CA ALA A 204 -4.07 10.73 24.30
C ALA A 204 -2.62 11.00 24.74
N PRO A 205 -1.63 10.95 23.84
CA PRO A 205 -0.22 11.13 24.18
C PRO A 205 0.11 12.62 24.36
N ILE A 206 -0.38 13.23 25.45
CA ILE A 206 -0.20 14.65 25.74
C ILE A 206 1.27 15.00 26.01
N GLU A 207 2.08 14.02 26.40
CA GLU A 207 3.55 14.10 26.48
C GLU A 207 4.25 14.43 25.15
N GLU A 208 3.59 14.25 24.00
CA GLU A 208 4.12 14.69 22.70
C GLU A 208 3.97 16.22 22.49
N LEU A 209 3.35 16.93 23.44
CA LEU A 209 3.16 18.39 23.44
C LEU A 209 4.15 19.13 24.37
N ASP A 210 5.23 18.49 24.82
CA ASP A 210 6.25 19.09 25.70
C ASP A 210 6.92 20.36 25.11
N ASP A 211 6.98 20.50 23.78
CA ASP A 211 7.47 21.70 23.08
C ASP A 211 6.41 22.84 22.99
N ALA A 212 5.18 22.61 23.44
CA ALA A 212 4.08 23.58 23.43
C ALA A 212 3.83 24.21 24.82
N PRO A 213 3.16 25.38 24.91
CA PRO A 213 2.78 25.97 26.19
C PRO A 213 1.90 25.00 27.01
N PRO A 214 2.17 24.78 28.32
CA PRO A 214 1.42 23.83 29.14
C PRO A 214 -0.09 24.09 29.14
N GLU A 215 -0.51 25.35 29.12
CA GLU A 215 -1.92 25.76 29.06
C GLU A 215 -2.62 25.34 27.76
N LEU A 216 -1.87 25.19 26.66
CA LEU A 216 -2.36 24.69 25.37
C LEU A 216 -2.47 23.16 25.38
N ALA A 217 -1.49 22.45 25.96
CA ALA A 217 -1.56 21.01 26.19
C ALA A 217 -2.75 20.65 27.11
N ASP A 218 -3.00 21.43 28.16
CA ASP A 218 -4.18 21.33 29.04
C ASP A 218 -5.52 21.59 28.32
N ILE A 219 -5.52 22.32 27.20
CA ILE A 219 -6.71 22.49 26.36
C ILE A 219 -6.93 21.22 25.53
N VAL A 220 -5.88 20.68 24.89
CA VAL A 220 -5.95 19.43 24.12
C VAL A 220 -6.39 18.27 25.01
N ALA A 221 -5.74 18.08 26.17
CA ALA A 221 -6.05 17.04 27.15
C ALA A 221 -7.51 17.08 27.61
N ALA A 222 -8.04 18.28 27.89
CA ALA A 222 -9.43 18.46 28.31
C ALA A 222 -10.45 18.21 27.19
N CYS A 223 -10.08 18.39 25.92
CA CYS A 223 -10.94 18.07 24.78
C CYS A 223 -10.93 16.56 24.47
N LEU A 224 -9.77 15.90 24.57
CA LEU A 224 -9.57 14.48 24.23
C LEU A 224 -9.98 13.48 25.32
N LYS A 225 -10.59 13.94 26.42
CA LYS A 225 -11.19 13.06 27.45
C LYS A 225 -12.24 12.14 26.84
N LYS A 226 -12.27 10.89 27.31
CA LYS A 226 -13.10 9.81 26.73
C LYS A 226 -14.58 10.04 26.96
N ASP A 227 -14.97 10.20 28.22
CA ASP A 227 -16.32 10.59 28.62
C ASP A 227 -16.65 12.04 28.15
N PRO A 228 -17.74 12.25 27.37
CA PRO A 228 -18.22 13.57 27.00
C PRO A 228 -18.59 14.48 28.17
N ASP A 229 -19.11 13.95 29.29
CA ASP A 229 -19.51 14.75 30.45
C ASP A 229 -18.30 15.36 31.17
N SER A 230 -17.12 14.73 31.06
CA SER A 230 -15.86 15.20 31.60
C SER A 230 -15.10 16.23 30.73
N ARG A 231 -15.49 16.43 29.46
CA ARG A 231 -14.85 17.37 28.49
C ARG A 231 -15.16 18.84 28.79
N VAL A 232 -14.61 19.74 27.97
CA VAL A 232 -15.17 21.11 27.83
C VAL A 232 -16.59 21.02 27.27
N GLN A 233 -17.56 21.71 27.89
CA GLN A 233 -18.99 21.46 27.67
C GLN A 233 -19.69 22.35 26.62
N SER A 234 -19.04 23.39 26.11
CA SER A 234 -19.52 24.28 25.03
C SER A 234 -18.37 24.87 24.22
N ALA A 235 -18.64 25.29 22.98
CA ALA A 235 -17.66 25.92 22.12
C ALA A 235 -17.22 27.30 22.65
N THR A 236 -18.13 28.05 23.29
CA THR A 236 -17.80 29.29 24.02
C THR A 236 -16.74 29.07 25.10
N ALA A 237 -16.86 28.00 25.90
CA ALA A 237 -15.89 27.69 26.94
C ALA A 237 -14.53 27.27 26.37
N LEU A 238 -14.51 26.57 25.22
CA LEU A 238 -13.27 26.27 24.50
C LEU A 238 -12.61 27.55 23.97
N ARG A 239 -13.39 28.44 23.31
CA ARG A 239 -12.90 29.71 22.77
C ARG A 239 -12.36 30.63 23.85
N GLN A 240 -12.99 30.69 25.03
CA GLN A 240 -12.51 31.47 26.17
C GLN A 240 -11.16 30.97 26.70
N ARG A 241 -10.95 29.65 26.80
CA ARG A 241 -9.64 29.09 27.20
C ARG A 241 -8.56 29.37 26.16
N LEU A 242 -8.86 29.18 24.87
CA LEU A 242 -7.94 29.48 23.78
C LEU A 242 -7.59 30.97 23.72
N GLN A 243 -8.53 31.87 24.01
CA GLN A 243 -8.28 33.31 24.05
C GLN A 243 -7.29 33.67 25.16
N ALA A 244 -7.43 33.12 26.36
CA ALA A 244 -6.50 33.37 27.45
C ALA A 244 -5.06 32.94 27.13
N VAL A 245 -4.88 31.85 26.35
CA VAL A 245 -3.57 31.41 25.85
C VAL A 245 -3.06 32.29 24.70
N ALA A 246 -3.94 32.72 23.79
CA ALA A 246 -3.57 33.67 22.74
C ALA A 246 -3.11 35.03 23.32
N ASP A 247 -3.81 35.51 24.36
CA ASP A 247 -3.47 36.75 25.08
C ASP A 247 -2.12 36.61 25.82
N SER A 248 -1.84 35.46 26.45
CA SER A 248 -0.57 35.23 27.16
C SER A 248 0.62 35.03 26.23
N LEU A 249 0.41 34.49 25.03
CA LEU A 249 1.42 34.39 23.97
C LEU A 249 1.61 35.69 23.18
N GLY A 250 0.76 36.69 23.38
CA GLY A 250 0.78 37.94 22.60
C GLY A 250 0.43 37.75 21.12
N TYR A 251 -0.51 36.85 20.82
CA TYR A 251 -0.92 36.52 19.45
C TYR A 251 -1.54 37.72 18.72
N GLU A 252 -0.81 38.29 17.76
CA GLU A 252 -1.39 39.05 16.65
C GLU A 252 -1.52 38.13 15.42
N ARG A 253 -2.69 38.13 14.75
CA ARG A 253 -2.90 37.40 13.47
C ARG A 253 -1.83 37.84 12.45
N PRO A 254 -0.97 36.94 11.93
CA PRO A 254 0.20 37.34 11.15
C PRO A 254 -0.14 38.15 9.90
N ARG A 255 0.61 39.23 9.64
CA ARG A 255 0.40 40.11 8.46
C ARG A 255 0.93 39.54 7.15
N ALA A 256 1.84 38.56 7.22
CA ALA A 256 2.31 37.81 6.07
C ALA A 256 1.47 36.52 5.93
N PRO A 257 1.07 36.12 4.71
CA PRO A 257 0.20 34.95 4.52
C PRO A 257 0.96 33.64 4.79
N LEU A 258 0.36 32.74 5.57
CA LEU A 258 0.82 31.37 5.83
C LEU A 258 0.73 30.47 4.58
N VAL A 259 -0.11 30.87 3.62
CA VAL A 259 -0.34 30.19 2.35
C VAL A 259 0.03 31.13 1.20
N SER A 260 0.94 30.72 0.32
CA SER A 260 1.18 31.47 -0.92
C SER A 260 -0.08 31.40 -1.80
N PRO A 261 -0.54 32.50 -2.41
CA PRO A 261 -1.67 32.46 -3.31
C PRO A 261 -1.38 31.50 -4.48
N LEU A 262 -2.37 30.70 -4.86
CA LEU A 262 -2.26 29.78 -5.99
C LEU A 262 -1.86 30.56 -7.24
N PRO A 263 -0.76 30.19 -7.94
CA PRO A 263 -0.36 30.90 -9.15
C PRO A 263 -1.47 30.76 -10.19
N ALA A 264 -2.00 31.90 -10.64
CA ALA A 264 -3.05 31.91 -11.64
C ALA A 264 -2.57 31.12 -12.87
N ARG A 265 -3.30 30.05 -13.23
CA ARG A 265 -3.03 29.30 -14.47
C ARG A 265 -3.12 30.29 -15.62
N HIS A 266 -1.97 30.60 -16.23
CA HIS A 266 -1.89 31.50 -17.36
C HIS A 266 -2.87 31.06 -18.45
N GLN A 267 -3.74 31.98 -18.86
CA GLN A 267 -4.31 31.91 -20.20
C GLN A 267 -3.13 32.03 -21.18
N SER A 268 -3.07 31.12 -22.15
CA SER A 268 -1.90 30.96 -23.01
C SER A 268 -1.85 32.07 -24.07
N GLU A 269 -1.03 33.10 -23.83
CA GLU A 269 -0.54 33.94 -24.91
C GLU A 269 0.38 33.14 -25.86
N PRO A 270 0.39 33.45 -27.17
CA PRO A 270 1.25 32.76 -28.12
C PRO A 270 2.74 33.09 -27.88
N PRO A 271 3.67 32.15 -28.14
CA PRO A 271 5.08 32.32 -27.82
C PRO A 271 5.75 33.41 -28.70
N PRO A 272 6.53 34.33 -28.11
CA PRO A 272 7.24 35.35 -28.87
C PRO A 272 8.40 34.75 -29.68
N THR A 273 8.62 35.28 -30.88
CA THR A 273 9.68 34.82 -31.80
C THR A 273 11.08 35.11 -31.25
N LEU A 274 11.94 34.09 -31.25
CA LEU A 274 13.34 34.21 -30.80
C LEU A 274 14.15 35.17 -31.67
N SER A 275 14.59 36.29 -31.09
CA SER A 275 15.67 37.11 -31.65
C SER A 275 16.98 36.86 -30.89
N ARG A 276 18.08 36.72 -31.62
CA ARG A 276 19.43 36.59 -31.04
C ARG A 276 19.96 37.97 -30.67
N SER A 277 20.49 38.11 -29.45
CA SER A 277 21.49 39.14 -29.16
C SER A 277 22.49 38.64 -28.12
N SER A 278 23.76 38.96 -28.33
CA SER A 278 24.86 38.65 -27.43
C SER A 278 25.18 39.84 -26.54
N ASN A 279 25.59 39.59 -25.29
CA ASN A 279 26.97 39.90 -24.88
C ASN A 279 27.29 39.38 -23.48
N ALA A 280 28.58 39.10 -23.25
CA ALA A 280 29.10 38.69 -21.96
C ALA A 280 29.69 39.88 -21.18
N ARG A 281 29.73 39.78 -19.85
CA ARG A 281 30.79 40.45 -19.09
C ARG A 281 31.20 39.66 -17.85
N ARG A 282 32.52 39.57 -17.65
CA ARG A 282 33.17 38.88 -16.53
C ARG A 282 33.06 39.70 -15.24
N ARG A 283 33.00 39.01 -14.10
CA ARG A 283 33.78 39.37 -12.91
C ARG A 283 34.07 38.12 -12.09
N GLY A 284 35.25 38.05 -11.51
CA GLY A 284 35.70 36.96 -10.64
C GLY A 284 36.88 37.42 -9.80
N VAL A 285 37.06 36.79 -8.63
CA VAL A 285 38.19 36.95 -7.72
C VAL A 285 38.56 35.55 -7.22
N LEU A 286 39.84 35.33 -6.89
CA LEU A 286 40.43 34.01 -6.72
C LEU A 286 41.35 33.95 -5.48
N PHE A 287 41.03 33.08 -4.52
CA PHE A 287 41.91 32.49 -3.49
C PHE A 287 41.22 31.21 -2.96
N GLY A 288 41.89 30.12 -2.57
CA GLY A 288 43.31 29.80 -2.74
C GLY A 288 43.77 28.53 -1.98
N VAL A 289 43.89 27.39 -2.69
CA VAL A 289 44.82 26.24 -2.47
C VAL A 289 44.87 25.53 -1.09
N ALA A 290 44.58 24.22 -1.06
CA ALA A 290 45.39 23.17 -0.40
C ALA A 290 44.94 21.73 -0.78
N GLY A 291 45.86 20.88 -1.26
CA GLY A 291 45.67 19.44 -1.55
C GLY A 291 44.82 19.10 -2.80
N GLY A 292 45.19 18.19 -3.71
CA GLY A 292 46.29 17.21 -3.76
C GLY A 292 45.71 15.79 -3.98
N LEU A 293 45.36 15.38 -5.20
CA LEU A 293 46.20 14.62 -6.16
C LEU A 293 46.75 13.30 -5.55
N THR A 294 46.66 12.10 -6.14
CA THR A 294 46.16 11.55 -7.44
C THR A 294 46.04 10.00 -7.27
N ALA A 295 45.67 9.12 -8.20
CA ALA A 295 45.55 9.11 -9.68
C ALA A 295 44.45 8.10 -10.15
N ALA A 296 44.33 7.92 -11.46
CA ALA A 296 43.55 6.83 -12.09
C ALA A 296 44.30 6.26 -13.32
N VAL A 297 43.71 5.23 -13.97
CA VAL A 297 44.01 4.69 -15.32
C VAL A 297 44.99 3.49 -15.45
N LEU A 298 44.40 2.27 -15.45
CA LEU A 298 44.46 1.15 -16.43
C LEU A 298 45.79 0.48 -16.95
N VAL A 299 45.60 -0.79 -17.38
CA VAL A 299 46.32 -1.60 -18.42
C VAL A 299 47.34 -2.70 -17.99
N ALA A 300 46.79 -3.92 -17.81
CA ALA A 300 47.15 -5.23 -18.42
C ALA A 300 48.54 -5.96 -18.29
N ALA A 301 48.42 -7.23 -17.83
CA ALA A 301 48.90 -8.50 -18.43
C ALA A 301 50.38 -8.98 -18.39
N PHE A 302 50.61 -10.08 -17.64
CA PHE A 302 51.43 -11.29 -17.90
C PHE A 302 50.87 -12.41 -16.95
N ALA A 303 50.63 -13.70 -17.23
CA ALA A 303 51.22 -14.74 -18.10
C ALA A 303 52.58 -15.29 -17.59
N TRP A 304 52.88 -16.60 -17.50
CA TRP A 304 52.12 -17.87 -17.70
C TRP A 304 52.98 -19.07 -17.23
N ALA A 305 52.39 -20.15 -16.67
CA ALA A 305 52.91 -21.56 -16.67
C ALA A 305 52.08 -22.49 -15.75
N GLY A 306 51.92 -23.78 -16.10
CA GLY A 306 51.34 -24.78 -15.17
C GLY A 306 50.51 -25.95 -15.77
N MET A 307 50.91 -26.54 -16.91
CA MET A 307 50.22 -27.72 -17.48
C MET A 307 50.76 -29.05 -16.95
N THR A 308 49.89 -30.04 -16.69
CA THR A 308 50.05 -31.46 -17.14
C THR A 308 48.80 -32.31 -16.84
N ARG A 309 48.35 -33.09 -17.83
CA ARG A 309 47.72 -34.45 -17.79
C ARG A 309 46.48 -34.68 -16.86
N GLY A 310 45.48 -35.51 -17.18
CA GLY A 310 45.22 -36.36 -18.35
C GLY A 310 45.26 -37.87 -18.02
N GLY A 311 44.11 -38.55 -18.02
CA GLY A 311 43.99 -40.02 -17.92
C GLY A 311 42.77 -40.54 -17.14
N ASP A 312 41.82 -41.15 -17.87
CA ASP A 312 41.00 -42.37 -17.65
C ASP A 312 40.43 -42.81 -16.25
N GLY A 313 39.32 -43.58 -16.30
CA GLY A 313 38.62 -44.19 -15.15
C GLY A 313 39.09 -45.62 -14.81
N PRO A 314 38.23 -46.63 -14.53
CA PRO A 314 36.75 -46.68 -14.48
C PRO A 314 36.17 -47.47 -13.26
N ASN A 315 34.93 -48.00 -13.39
CA ASN A 315 34.22 -48.99 -12.52
C ASN A 315 33.70 -48.49 -11.15
N GLN A 316 32.60 -48.98 -10.55
CA GLN A 316 31.38 -49.79 -10.91
C GLN A 316 30.33 -49.56 -9.76
N HIS A 317 29.21 -50.26 -9.47
CA HIS A 317 28.64 -51.59 -9.81
C HIS A 317 27.11 -51.64 -9.52
N SER A 318 26.25 -52.08 -10.47
CA SER A 318 24.99 -52.86 -10.30
C SER A 318 23.79 -52.39 -9.43
N PRO A 319 22.56 -52.96 -9.58
CA PRO A 319 21.93 -53.61 -10.75
C PRO A 319 20.43 -53.26 -11.02
N ASP A 320 19.96 -53.67 -12.22
CA ASP A 320 18.62 -54.13 -12.65
C ASP A 320 17.30 -53.31 -12.45
N GLY A 321 16.36 -53.32 -13.40
CA GLY A 321 16.43 -53.91 -14.76
C GLY A 321 15.11 -53.99 -15.55
N GLY A 322 15.22 -54.20 -16.89
CA GLY A 322 14.16 -54.56 -17.84
C GLY A 322 13.21 -53.43 -18.32
N ALA A 323 12.78 -53.33 -19.58
CA ALA A 323 13.15 -53.98 -20.86
C ALA A 323 12.77 -53.00 -22.02
N ALA A 324 13.60 -52.79 -23.06
CA ALA A 324 13.57 -53.43 -24.39
C ALA A 324 12.16 -53.44 -25.07
N VAL A 325 11.97 -53.14 -26.37
CA VAL A 325 12.71 -53.60 -27.57
C VAL A 325 12.65 -52.60 -28.77
N THR A 326 13.73 -52.53 -29.56
CA THR A 326 13.97 -51.81 -30.86
C THR A 326 13.70 -52.74 -32.10
N PRO A 327 13.77 -52.37 -33.42
CA PRO A 327 14.74 -51.50 -34.17
C PRO A 327 14.12 -50.52 -35.22
N ALA A 328 14.80 -49.46 -35.70
CA ALA A 328 15.81 -49.33 -36.79
C ALA A 328 15.28 -49.63 -38.23
N THR A 329 15.80 -49.05 -39.35
CA THR A 329 17.21 -48.69 -39.69
C THR A 329 17.29 -47.70 -40.90
N MET A 330 18.37 -46.90 -41.03
CA MET A 330 19.20 -46.49 -42.24
C MET A 330 18.57 -46.27 -43.66
N THR A 331 19.07 -45.53 -44.68
CA THR A 331 20.29 -44.73 -45.08
C THR A 331 19.97 -44.04 -46.44
N ASP A 332 20.67 -43.07 -47.07
CA ASP A 332 21.75 -42.08 -46.76
C ASP A 332 21.66 -40.90 -47.80
N ARG A 333 22.60 -39.95 -47.77
CA ARG A 333 22.93 -38.87 -48.72
C ARG A 333 22.71 -39.12 -50.23
N SER A 334 22.35 -38.06 -50.98
CA SER A 334 23.21 -37.49 -52.04
C SER A 334 22.78 -36.09 -52.51
N ASP A 335 23.76 -35.30 -52.94
CA ASP A 335 23.75 -33.98 -53.61
C ASP A 335 25.03 -33.98 -54.52
N PRO A 336 25.28 -33.12 -55.54
CA PRO A 336 24.58 -31.90 -55.98
C PRO A 336 24.38 -31.78 -57.52
N THR A 337 23.99 -30.58 -58.04
CA THR A 337 24.68 -29.83 -59.15
C THR A 337 23.95 -28.50 -59.53
N SER A 338 24.72 -27.54 -60.04
CA SER A 338 24.49 -26.07 -60.13
C SER A 338 23.52 -25.48 -61.19
N THR A 339 23.08 -24.23 -60.91
CA THR A 339 22.69 -23.11 -61.85
C THR A 339 21.45 -23.30 -62.75
N VAL A 340 20.60 -22.30 -63.04
CA VAL A 340 20.77 -20.84 -63.31
C VAL A 340 19.60 -19.99 -62.72
N GLN A 341 19.74 -18.67 -62.64
CA GLN A 341 18.72 -17.70 -62.19
C GLN A 341 17.45 -17.65 -63.08
N SER A 342 16.28 -17.41 -62.47
CA SER A 342 15.20 -16.58 -63.03
C SER A 342 14.22 -16.14 -61.93
N THR A 343 13.63 -14.95 -62.09
CA THR A 343 12.86 -14.26 -61.03
C THR A 343 11.36 -14.37 -61.21
N SER A 344 10.66 -14.99 -60.26
CA SER A 344 9.36 -14.53 -59.72
C SER A 344 8.81 -15.52 -58.69
N SER A 345 8.28 -14.98 -57.58
CA SER A 345 7.36 -15.67 -56.69
C SER A 345 6.45 -14.62 -56.07
N PRO A 346 5.12 -14.80 -56.06
CA PRO A 346 4.23 -13.86 -55.39
C PRO A 346 4.48 -13.91 -53.87
N ALA A 347 4.53 -12.75 -53.22
CA ALA A 347 4.64 -12.70 -51.78
C ALA A 347 3.40 -13.35 -51.15
N ALA A 348 3.60 -14.39 -50.33
CA ALA A 348 2.56 -14.86 -49.43
C ALA A 348 2.28 -13.75 -48.42
N THR A 349 1.07 -13.18 -48.45
CA THR A 349 0.61 -12.24 -47.44
C THR A 349 0.65 -12.95 -46.08
N PRO A 350 1.35 -12.43 -45.06
CA PRO A 350 1.27 -13.01 -43.73
C PRO A 350 -0.15 -12.85 -43.20
N GLU A 351 -0.77 -13.93 -42.74
CA GLU A 351 -2.02 -13.84 -42.00
C GLU A 351 -1.78 -13.01 -40.74
N LEU A 352 -2.56 -11.94 -40.56
CA LEU A 352 -2.46 -11.08 -39.39
C LEU A 352 -3.09 -11.82 -38.20
N THR A 353 -2.26 -12.35 -37.30
CA THR A 353 -2.72 -13.06 -36.09
C THR A 353 -3.04 -12.11 -34.93
N GLY A 354 -3.41 -10.86 -35.22
CA GLY A 354 -3.63 -9.82 -34.20
C GLY A 354 -3.35 -8.40 -34.69
N PHE A 355 -3.55 -7.44 -33.79
CA PHE A 355 -3.40 -6.00 -34.03
C PHE A 355 -2.00 -5.51 -33.65
N ILE A 356 -1.48 -4.52 -34.39
CA ILE A 356 -0.14 -3.96 -34.16
C ILE A 356 -0.27 -2.45 -33.91
N VAL A 357 -0.28 -2.06 -32.63
CA VAL A 357 -0.26 -0.67 -32.18
C VAL A 357 1.01 0.00 -32.71
N ASN A 358 0.84 0.99 -33.58
CA ASN A 358 1.95 1.68 -34.28
C ASN A 358 2.08 3.17 -33.89
N ALA A 359 1.11 3.71 -33.13
CA ALA A 359 1.12 5.07 -32.63
C ALA A 359 0.97 5.16 -31.11
N ALA A 360 1.48 6.25 -30.54
CA ALA A 360 1.39 6.59 -29.10
C ALA A 360 0.18 7.50 -28.77
N THR A 361 -0.66 7.76 -29.77
CA THR A 361 -1.89 8.55 -29.70
C THR A 361 -3.03 7.74 -29.05
N ASP A 362 -4.10 8.43 -28.62
CA ASP A 362 -5.26 7.85 -27.92
C ASP A 362 -6.57 8.04 -28.70
N ALA A 363 -6.48 8.09 -30.04
CA ALA A 363 -7.64 8.15 -30.93
C ALA A 363 -8.39 6.79 -30.95
N PRO A 364 -9.74 6.80 -31.05
CA PRO A 364 -10.52 5.57 -31.22
C PRO A 364 -10.34 4.98 -32.62
N ASP A 365 -10.83 3.76 -32.82
CA ASP A 365 -10.97 3.19 -34.15
C ASP A 365 -12.02 3.94 -35.00
N ALA A 366 -11.80 4.04 -36.31
CA ALA A 366 -12.73 4.71 -37.21
C ALA A 366 -13.94 3.83 -37.62
N ARG A 367 -13.82 2.49 -37.51
CA ARG A 367 -14.82 1.49 -37.94
C ARG A 367 -14.86 0.24 -37.05
N PRO A 368 -15.19 0.37 -35.75
CA PRO A 368 -15.25 -0.77 -34.82
C PRO A 368 -15.99 -2.01 -35.37
N GLY A 369 -15.29 -3.11 -35.51
CA GLY A 369 -15.77 -4.40 -35.99
C GLY A 369 -15.50 -4.72 -37.47
N ASP A 370 -14.68 -3.95 -38.20
CA ASP A 370 -14.28 -4.29 -39.57
C ASP A 370 -13.00 -5.15 -39.68
N GLY A 371 -12.30 -5.36 -38.56
CA GLY A 371 -11.10 -6.20 -38.46
C GLY A 371 -9.78 -5.45 -38.69
N LEU A 372 -9.81 -4.14 -38.95
CA LEU A 372 -8.65 -3.31 -39.24
C LEU A 372 -8.48 -2.21 -38.19
N CYS A 373 -7.57 -2.40 -37.23
CA CYS A 373 -7.20 -1.35 -36.27
C CYS A 373 -6.66 -0.10 -37.00
N ALA A 374 -7.50 0.92 -37.15
CA ALA A 374 -7.23 2.16 -37.87
C ALA A 374 -8.15 3.29 -37.40
N SER A 375 -7.58 4.25 -36.67
CA SER A 375 -8.20 5.56 -36.41
C SER A 375 -8.37 6.39 -37.69
N GLU A 376 -9.06 7.54 -37.62
CA GLU A 376 -9.25 8.46 -38.78
C GLU A 376 -7.92 8.90 -39.45
N ALA A 377 -6.81 8.86 -38.72
CA ALA A 377 -5.47 9.17 -39.24
C ALA A 377 -4.78 7.98 -39.94
N GLY A 378 -5.37 6.78 -39.94
CA GLY A 378 -4.74 5.52 -40.37
C GLY A 378 -3.77 4.94 -39.34
N GLU A 379 -3.73 5.48 -38.12
CA GLU A 379 -2.91 4.98 -37.00
C GLU A 379 -3.66 3.90 -36.21
N CYS A 380 -2.98 2.79 -35.88
CA CYS A 380 -3.46 1.82 -34.90
C CYS A 380 -2.98 2.24 -33.51
N THR A 381 -3.91 2.71 -32.69
CA THR A 381 -3.68 3.08 -31.28
C THR A 381 -3.96 1.90 -30.36
N LEU A 382 -3.56 2.00 -29.08
CA LEU A 382 -3.97 1.00 -28.08
C LEU A 382 -5.50 0.99 -27.85
N ARG A 383 -6.16 2.15 -27.99
CA ARG A 383 -7.62 2.26 -27.88
C ARG A 383 -8.30 1.50 -29.02
N ALA A 384 -7.91 1.78 -30.26
CA ALA A 384 -8.43 1.12 -31.45
C ALA A 384 -8.17 -0.39 -31.43
N ALA A 385 -6.98 -0.83 -31.00
CA ALA A 385 -6.66 -2.25 -30.90
C ALA A 385 -7.50 -3.00 -29.85
N ILE A 386 -7.92 -2.33 -28.76
CA ILE A 386 -8.84 -2.92 -27.77
C ILE A 386 -10.29 -2.88 -28.29
N GLU A 387 -10.70 -1.81 -28.97
CA GLU A 387 -12.00 -1.74 -29.66
C GLU A 387 -12.17 -2.89 -30.66
N GLU A 388 -11.15 -3.17 -31.48
CA GLU A 388 -11.17 -4.30 -32.42
C GLU A 388 -11.04 -5.69 -31.77
N ALA A 389 -10.22 -5.85 -30.73
CA ALA A 389 -10.14 -7.14 -30.02
C ALA A 389 -11.45 -7.51 -29.31
N ASN A 390 -12.25 -6.51 -28.91
CA ASN A 390 -13.57 -6.70 -28.31
C ASN A 390 -14.64 -7.16 -29.31
N THR A 391 -14.52 -6.80 -30.59
CA THR A 391 -15.47 -7.15 -31.66
C THR A 391 -15.05 -8.39 -32.44
N THR A 392 -13.75 -8.54 -32.72
CA THR A 392 -13.20 -9.48 -33.70
C THR A 392 -12.61 -10.71 -33.01
N GLN A 393 -13.49 -11.68 -32.68
CA GLN A 393 -13.15 -12.89 -31.89
C GLN A 393 -12.06 -13.81 -32.46
N THR A 394 -11.63 -13.61 -33.71
CA THR A 394 -10.55 -14.39 -34.34
C THR A 394 -9.17 -13.78 -34.15
N LEU A 395 -9.05 -12.56 -33.61
CA LEU A 395 -7.80 -11.81 -33.48
C LEU A 395 -7.54 -11.44 -32.01
N ASP A 396 -6.96 -12.39 -31.26
CA ASP A 396 -6.84 -12.31 -29.80
C ASP A 396 -5.61 -11.54 -29.29
N THR A 397 -4.69 -11.11 -30.17
CA THR A 397 -3.37 -10.64 -29.76
C THR A 397 -3.16 -9.16 -30.11
N ILE A 398 -2.76 -8.35 -29.13
CA ILE A 398 -2.34 -6.95 -29.30
C ILE A 398 -0.82 -6.86 -29.12
N SER A 399 -0.14 -6.46 -30.19
CA SER A 399 1.31 -6.24 -30.27
C SER A 399 1.63 -4.76 -30.51
N PHE A 400 2.90 -4.37 -30.36
CA PHE A 400 3.37 -2.99 -30.43
C PHE A 400 4.55 -2.85 -31.39
N ARG A 401 4.54 -1.79 -32.19
CA ARG A 401 5.63 -1.36 -33.08
C ARG A 401 5.56 0.16 -33.26
N ILE A 402 5.54 0.88 -32.15
CA ILE A 402 5.47 2.34 -32.11
C ILE A 402 6.84 2.90 -32.54
N ALA A 403 6.83 3.84 -33.49
CA ALA A 403 8.04 4.53 -33.95
C ALA A 403 8.30 5.80 -33.13
N GLY A 404 9.56 6.03 -32.73
CA GLY A 404 9.93 7.24 -31.99
C GLY A 404 11.20 7.08 -31.15
N ALA A 405 11.31 7.90 -30.12
CA ALA A 405 12.28 7.71 -29.04
C ALA A 405 11.72 6.73 -28.01
N GLU A 406 12.57 5.87 -27.46
CA GLU A 406 12.18 4.94 -26.39
C GLU A 406 12.33 5.59 -25.00
N PRO A 407 11.43 5.31 -24.04
CA PRO A 407 10.25 4.45 -24.15
C PRO A 407 9.10 5.06 -24.97
N ALA A 408 8.38 4.22 -25.70
CA ALA A 408 7.10 4.55 -26.32
C ALA A 408 6.00 4.83 -25.26
N VAL A 409 5.82 6.12 -24.93
CA VAL A 409 4.81 6.58 -23.97
C VAL A 409 3.45 6.84 -24.63
N ILE A 410 2.52 5.90 -24.48
CA ILE A 410 1.12 6.02 -24.89
C ILE A 410 0.40 6.94 -23.89
N ARG A 411 -0.05 8.12 -24.34
CA ARG A 411 -0.68 9.12 -23.47
C ARG A 411 -2.18 8.98 -23.44
N VAL A 412 -2.71 8.38 -22.38
CA VAL A 412 -4.15 8.17 -22.21
C VAL A 412 -4.84 9.48 -21.80
N THR A 413 -5.87 9.87 -22.55
CA THR A 413 -6.62 11.14 -22.45
C THR A 413 -8.02 10.97 -21.87
N SER A 414 -8.54 9.75 -21.92
CA SER A 414 -9.82 9.34 -21.32
C SER A 414 -9.78 7.84 -21.03
N ALA A 415 -10.74 7.29 -20.29
CA ALA A 415 -10.76 5.86 -19.97
C ALA A 415 -10.59 4.98 -21.24
N LEU A 416 -9.61 4.07 -21.21
CA LEU A 416 -9.44 3.07 -22.27
C LEU A 416 -10.66 2.13 -22.29
N PRO A 417 -10.97 1.51 -23.44
CA PRO A 417 -12.11 0.62 -23.56
C PRO A 417 -11.95 -0.59 -22.64
N GLN A 418 -13.07 -1.09 -22.10
CA GLN A 418 -13.08 -2.28 -21.26
C GLN A 418 -12.81 -3.52 -22.11
N ILE A 419 -11.82 -4.32 -21.74
CA ILE A 419 -11.50 -5.60 -22.40
C ILE A 419 -12.57 -6.62 -21.99
N VAL A 420 -13.47 -7.00 -22.90
CA VAL A 420 -14.60 -7.90 -22.65
C VAL A 420 -14.42 -9.29 -23.25
N THR A 421 -13.55 -9.45 -24.24
CA THR A 421 -13.10 -10.72 -24.82
C THR A 421 -11.78 -11.19 -24.19
N PRO A 422 -11.39 -12.47 -24.34
CA PRO A 422 -10.01 -12.90 -24.06
C PRO A 422 -9.03 -12.21 -25.01
N VAL A 423 -7.97 -11.61 -24.45
CA VAL A 423 -6.94 -10.94 -25.26
C VAL A 423 -5.53 -11.13 -24.65
N ARG A 424 -4.52 -11.22 -25.51
CA ARG A 424 -3.11 -11.16 -25.12
C ARG A 424 -2.50 -9.82 -25.50
N ILE A 425 -2.31 -8.93 -24.52
CA ILE A 425 -1.56 -7.68 -24.69
C ILE A 425 -0.09 -7.95 -24.40
N ASN A 426 0.76 -7.90 -25.43
CA ASN A 426 2.17 -8.26 -25.34
C ASN A 426 3.11 -7.11 -25.74
N GLY A 427 3.45 -6.27 -24.78
CA GLY A 427 4.44 -5.18 -24.91
C GLY A 427 5.86 -5.63 -25.24
N THR A 428 6.20 -6.92 -25.09
CA THR A 428 7.55 -7.44 -25.44
C THR A 428 7.83 -7.45 -26.95
N THR A 429 6.82 -7.14 -27.77
CA THR A 429 6.94 -6.97 -29.23
C THR A 429 7.50 -5.61 -29.65
N GLN A 430 7.46 -4.60 -28.76
CA GLN A 430 8.08 -3.29 -29.00
C GLN A 430 9.62 -3.42 -29.04
N ALA A 431 10.27 -2.55 -29.80
CA ALA A 431 11.73 -2.51 -29.87
C ALA A 431 12.36 -2.35 -28.48
N ASN A 432 13.46 -3.07 -28.25
CA ASN A 432 14.24 -3.08 -27.01
C ASN A 432 13.49 -3.52 -25.73
N ALA A 433 12.22 -3.94 -25.83
CA ALA A 433 11.50 -4.54 -24.71
C ALA A 433 12.13 -5.88 -24.31
N SER A 434 12.21 -6.16 -23.01
CA SER A 434 12.67 -7.47 -22.52
C SER A 434 12.16 -7.79 -21.13
N CYS A 435 11.62 -8.99 -20.97
CA CYS A 435 11.39 -9.63 -19.68
C CYS A 435 12.63 -10.35 -19.12
N GLY A 436 13.72 -10.41 -19.90
CA GLY A 436 14.94 -11.14 -19.58
C GLY A 436 15.81 -10.48 -18.50
N PRO A 437 17.08 -10.93 -18.35
CA PRO A 437 17.97 -10.45 -17.28
C PRO A 437 18.31 -8.95 -17.34
N LYS A 438 18.31 -8.35 -18.55
CA LYS A 438 18.40 -6.89 -18.75
C LYS A 438 16.99 -6.34 -18.99
N ARG A 439 16.16 -6.40 -17.96
CA ARG A 439 14.74 -6.03 -18.08
C ARG A 439 14.58 -4.55 -18.40
N THR A 440 13.77 -4.29 -19.44
CA THR A 440 13.30 -2.96 -19.82
C THR A 440 11.91 -3.12 -20.44
N LEU A 441 10.90 -2.41 -19.93
CA LEU A 441 9.58 -2.35 -20.55
C LEU A 441 9.47 -1.02 -21.30
N THR A 442 9.54 -1.06 -22.63
CA THR A 442 9.56 0.15 -23.47
C THR A 442 8.17 0.70 -23.79
N VAL A 443 7.11 -0.11 -23.72
CA VAL A 443 5.72 0.38 -23.79
C VAL A 443 5.30 0.92 -22.42
N VAL A 444 5.01 2.22 -22.35
CA VAL A 444 4.54 2.89 -21.13
C VAL A 444 3.14 3.45 -21.39
N ILE A 445 2.16 2.99 -20.61
CA ILE A 445 0.79 3.50 -20.62
C ILE A 445 0.70 4.58 -19.52
N ASP A 446 0.63 5.84 -19.93
CA ASP A 446 0.67 7.03 -19.06
C ASP A 446 -0.74 7.62 -18.86
N GLY A 447 -1.26 7.50 -17.64
CA GLY A 447 -2.58 7.97 -17.22
C GLY A 447 -2.64 9.40 -16.69
N SER A 448 -1.53 10.15 -16.71
CA SER A 448 -1.44 11.49 -16.12
C SER A 448 -2.47 12.50 -16.66
N SER A 449 -2.98 12.26 -17.88
CA SER A 449 -3.99 13.09 -18.55
C SER A 449 -5.38 12.43 -18.63
N ALA A 450 -5.56 11.22 -18.09
CA ALA A 450 -6.75 10.39 -18.34
C ALA A 450 -7.99 10.79 -17.51
N GLY A 451 -7.81 11.48 -16.39
CA GLY A 451 -8.88 11.98 -15.51
C GLY A 451 -8.99 11.27 -14.15
N GLU A 452 -9.89 11.78 -13.30
CA GLU A 452 -10.15 11.24 -11.96
C GLU A 452 -10.82 9.86 -12.02
N GLY A 453 -10.36 8.92 -11.19
CA GLY A 453 -10.93 7.58 -11.08
C GLY A 453 -10.70 6.67 -12.29
N VAL A 454 -10.01 7.14 -13.33
CA VAL A 454 -9.73 6.35 -14.54
C VAL A 454 -8.64 5.30 -14.28
N HIS A 455 -8.90 4.09 -14.77
CA HIS A 455 -8.00 2.94 -14.71
C HIS A 455 -7.09 2.87 -15.94
N GLY A 456 -5.94 2.21 -15.80
CA GLY A 456 -5.05 1.95 -16.94
C GLY A 456 -5.61 0.89 -17.88
N LEU A 457 -5.55 -0.38 -17.49
CA LEU A 457 -6.21 -1.47 -18.21
C LEU A 457 -7.32 -2.07 -17.35
N ARG A 458 -8.52 -2.23 -17.94
CA ARG A 458 -9.70 -2.77 -17.25
C ARG A 458 -10.25 -3.98 -18.00
N ILE A 459 -10.08 -5.16 -17.41
CA ILE A 459 -10.43 -6.45 -17.98
C ILE A 459 -11.67 -7.00 -17.27
N SER A 460 -12.66 -7.44 -18.06
CA SER A 460 -13.76 -8.29 -17.60
C SER A 460 -13.94 -9.57 -18.41
N GLY A 461 -13.32 -9.66 -19.60
CA GLY A 461 -13.15 -10.93 -20.30
C GLY A 461 -12.41 -11.96 -19.44
N GLY A 462 -12.63 -13.24 -19.72
CA GLY A 462 -11.81 -14.30 -19.14
C GLY A 462 -10.44 -14.38 -19.81
N ASP A 463 -9.57 -15.20 -19.23
CA ASP A 463 -8.44 -15.88 -19.89
C ASP A 463 -7.45 -14.97 -20.67
N SER A 464 -7.44 -13.68 -20.35
CA SER A 464 -6.57 -12.67 -20.97
C SER A 464 -5.19 -12.68 -20.33
N THR A 465 -4.17 -12.33 -21.12
CA THR A 465 -2.76 -12.23 -20.66
C THR A 465 -2.22 -10.83 -20.91
N ILE A 466 -1.75 -10.15 -19.87
CA ILE A 466 -1.14 -8.82 -19.95
C ILE A 466 0.35 -8.94 -19.59
N GLU A 467 1.23 -8.56 -20.51
CA GLU A 467 2.69 -8.64 -20.34
C GLU A 467 3.47 -7.57 -21.09
N GLY A 468 4.67 -7.24 -20.62
CA GLY A 468 5.64 -6.40 -21.32
C GLY A 468 5.38 -4.89 -21.27
N VAL A 469 4.41 -4.43 -20.48
CA VAL A 469 3.98 -3.03 -20.38
C VAL A 469 4.24 -2.42 -18.99
N ALA A 470 4.57 -1.12 -18.96
CA ALA A 470 4.51 -0.31 -17.75
C ALA A 470 3.20 0.49 -17.69
N VAL A 471 2.58 0.64 -16.52
CA VAL A 471 1.30 1.36 -16.34
C VAL A 471 1.39 2.31 -15.15
N VAL A 472 1.24 3.60 -15.43
CA VAL A 472 1.68 4.68 -14.52
C VAL A 472 0.75 5.89 -14.49
N ALA A 473 0.81 6.66 -13.41
CA ALA A 473 0.15 7.96 -13.21
C ALA A 473 -1.40 7.97 -13.27
N PHE A 474 -2.08 6.82 -13.17
CA PHE A 474 -3.55 6.74 -13.14
C PHE A 474 -4.14 7.15 -11.79
N GLN A 475 -5.24 7.90 -11.81
CA GLN A 475 -5.99 8.25 -10.59
C GLN A 475 -6.89 7.12 -10.08
N GLY A 476 -7.04 6.03 -10.85
CA GLY A 476 -7.59 4.75 -10.42
C GLY A 476 -6.52 3.66 -10.30
N ASP A 477 -6.98 2.41 -10.28
CA ASP A 477 -6.14 1.21 -10.35
C ASP A 477 -5.35 1.17 -11.68
N GLY A 478 -4.05 0.82 -11.64
CA GLY A 478 -3.23 0.67 -12.85
C GLY A 478 -3.72 -0.47 -13.74
N ILE A 479 -3.91 -1.66 -13.18
CA ILE A 479 -4.64 -2.76 -13.84
C ILE A 479 -5.78 -3.23 -12.95
N ARG A 480 -6.96 -3.45 -13.54
CA ARG A 480 -8.19 -3.84 -12.83
C ARG A 480 -8.85 -5.04 -13.51
N LEU A 481 -9.14 -6.08 -12.73
CA LEU A 481 -9.82 -7.30 -13.18
C LEU A 481 -11.22 -7.38 -12.54
N ASP A 482 -12.26 -6.95 -13.29
CA ASP A 482 -13.69 -7.07 -12.94
C ASP A 482 -14.32 -8.25 -13.73
N THR A 483 -13.72 -9.44 -13.63
CA THR A 483 -13.84 -10.53 -14.61
C THR A 483 -14.67 -11.75 -14.15
N ARG A 484 -15.02 -12.59 -15.14
CA ARG A 484 -15.36 -14.02 -15.01
C ARG A 484 -14.38 -14.84 -15.85
N GLY A 485 -13.35 -15.41 -15.22
CA GLY A 485 -12.33 -16.23 -15.89
C GLY A 485 -10.94 -16.01 -15.29
N SER A 486 -9.94 -16.76 -15.78
CA SER A 486 -8.62 -16.87 -15.13
C SER A 486 -7.55 -16.10 -15.91
N ASN A 487 -7.41 -14.81 -15.61
CA ASN A 487 -6.50 -13.91 -16.34
C ASN A 487 -5.09 -13.91 -15.74
N THR A 488 -4.07 -13.65 -16.55
CA THR A 488 -2.66 -13.61 -16.16
C THR A 488 -2.05 -12.22 -16.36
N VAL A 489 -1.40 -11.67 -15.32
CA VAL A 489 -0.72 -10.35 -15.39
C VAL A 489 0.73 -10.51 -14.95
N ARG A 490 1.64 -10.69 -15.91
CA ARG A 490 3.04 -11.10 -15.69
C ARG A 490 4.02 -10.18 -16.44
N CYS A 491 5.26 -10.03 -15.98
CA CYS A 491 6.23 -9.11 -16.57
C CYS A 491 5.65 -7.70 -16.87
N VAL A 492 5.00 -7.09 -15.88
CA VAL A 492 4.53 -5.70 -15.95
C VAL A 492 5.16 -4.84 -14.84
N HIS A 493 5.23 -3.53 -15.06
CA HIS A 493 5.68 -2.54 -14.09
C HIS A 493 4.53 -1.59 -13.75
N ILE A 494 4.06 -1.55 -12.51
CA ILE A 494 2.86 -0.81 -12.14
C ILE A 494 3.15 0.20 -11.02
N GLY A 495 2.99 1.49 -11.36
CA GLY A 495 3.30 2.63 -10.48
C GLY A 495 4.78 3.05 -10.52
N VAL A 496 5.59 2.40 -11.35
CA VAL A 496 6.99 2.72 -11.62
C VAL A 496 7.28 2.70 -13.13
N ASP A 497 8.36 3.37 -13.52
CA ASP A 497 8.82 3.49 -14.91
C ASP A 497 9.20 2.14 -15.58
N GLY A 498 9.48 2.20 -16.89
CA GLY A 498 9.89 1.03 -17.69
C GLY A 498 11.18 0.33 -17.23
N LEU A 499 11.95 0.95 -16.32
CA LEU A 499 13.13 0.35 -15.69
C LEU A 499 12.85 -0.17 -14.27
N GLY A 500 11.70 0.15 -13.70
CA GLY A 500 11.31 -0.23 -12.34
C GLY A 500 12.06 0.52 -11.24
N ASN A 501 12.53 1.74 -11.51
CA ASN A 501 13.39 2.52 -10.62
C ASN A 501 12.90 3.95 -10.31
N THR A 502 11.98 4.52 -11.09
CA THR A 502 11.37 5.84 -10.81
C THR A 502 9.88 5.67 -10.48
N ILE A 503 9.39 6.35 -9.43
CA ILE A 503 7.97 6.33 -9.05
C ILE A 503 7.13 7.17 -10.02
N ALA A 504 6.02 6.61 -10.48
CA ALA A 504 4.99 7.27 -11.27
C ALA A 504 3.60 6.73 -10.85
N ALA A 505 3.21 7.11 -9.62
CA ALA A 505 2.18 6.49 -8.80
C ALA A 505 0.78 6.35 -9.45
N ASN A 506 0.18 5.17 -9.35
CA ASN A 506 -1.27 4.99 -9.51
C ASN A 506 -1.99 5.07 -8.14
N LEU A 507 -3.33 5.07 -8.12
CA LEU A 507 -4.09 4.96 -6.85
C LEU A 507 -3.89 3.59 -6.18
N ARG A 508 -3.96 2.51 -6.97
CA ARG A 508 -3.58 1.14 -6.59
C ARG A 508 -2.83 0.52 -7.75
N GLY A 509 -1.96 -0.46 -7.47
CA GLY A 509 -1.22 -1.14 -8.53
C GLY A 509 -2.13 -2.04 -9.37
N ILE A 510 -2.33 -3.27 -8.89
CA ILE A 510 -3.18 -4.28 -9.53
C ILE A 510 -4.36 -4.59 -8.61
N ALA A 511 -5.58 -4.50 -9.11
CA ALA A 511 -6.80 -4.77 -8.35
C ALA A 511 -7.61 -5.92 -8.97
N VAL A 512 -7.60 -7.08 -8.32
CA VAL A 512 -8.36 -8.27 -8.68
C VAL A 512 -9.68 -8.24 -7.93
N ILE A 513 -10.76 -7.85 -8.60
CA ILE A 513 -12.05 -7.52 -7.97
C ILE A 513 -12.99 -8.73 -7.96
N SER A 514 -13.06 -9.48 -9.06
CA SER A 514 -13.87 -10.69 -9.22
C SER A 514 -13.22 -11.71 -10.16
N GLY A 515 -13.74 -12.94 -10.17
CA GLY A 515 -13.34 -14.01 -11.08
C GLY A 515 -12.33 -14.99 -10.46
N ASP A 516 -12.53 -16.27 -10.75
CA ASP A 516 -11.74 -17.37 -10.20
C ASP A 516 -10.42 -17.57 -10.96
N GLY A 517 -9.34 -17.91 -10.24
CA GLY A 517 -8.10 -18.42 -10.84
C GLY A 517 -7.19 -17.37 -11.49
N ASN A 518 -7.43 -16.08 -11.26
CA ASN A 518 -6.56 -15.01 -11.73
C ASN A 518 -5.13 -15.16 -11.15
N THR A 519 -4.11 -14.96 -11.98
CA THR A 519 -2.69 -15.10 -11.61
C THR A 519 -1.93 -13.79 -11.81
N ILE A 520 -1.36 -13.25 -10.73
CA ILE A 520 -0.59 -12.00 -10.73
C ILE A 520 0.89 -12.31 -10.50
N GLY A 521 1.72 -12.00 -11.49
CA GLY A 521 3.16 -12.25 -11.52
C GLY A 521 3.55 -13.55 -12.22
N GLY A 522 4.73 -14.09 -11.87
CA GLY A 522 5.40 -15.15 -12.63
C GLY A 522 5.37 -16.52 -11.98
N GLY A 523 5.51 -17.57 -12.80
CA GLY A 523 5.55 -18.97 -12.34
C GLY A 523 6.86 -19.40 -11.65
N ASN A 524 7.90 -18.57 -11.68
CA ASN A 524 9.20 -18.84 -11.08
C ASN A 524 9.31 -18.23 -9.68
N GLU A 525 9.90 -18.96 -8.73
CA GLU A 525 10.28 -18.43 -7.42
C GLU A 525 11.29 -17.28 -7.56
N VAL A 526 11.13 -16.20 -6.79
CA VAL A 526 12.15 -15.13 -6.75
C VAL A 526 13.39 -15.67 -6.02
N SER A 527 14.39 -16.10 -6.78
CA SER A 527 15.69 -16.52 -6.25
C SER A 527 16.30 -15.43 -5.35
N PRO A 528 16.88 -15.78 -4.18
CA PRO A 528 17.62 -14.84 -3.36
C PRO A 528 18.71 -14.09 -4.15
N GLY A 529 18.80 -12.78 -3.92
CA GLY A 529 19.85 -11.91 -4.47
C GLY A 529 19.75 -11.62 -5.97
N LYS A 530 18.75 -12.16 -6.67
CA LYS A 530 18.44 -11.79 -8.06
C LYS A 530 17.38 -10.70 -8.09
N GLY A 531 17.52 -9.75 -9.00
CA GLY A 531 16.47 -8.77 -9.32
C GLY A 531 15.27 -9.42 -10.03
N CYS A 532 14.23 -8.62 -10.27
CA CYS A 532 12.99 -9.08 -10.90
C CYS A 532 13.25 -9.45 -12.37
N THR A 533 13.18 -10.75 -12.70
CA THR A 533 13.54 -11.31 -14.02
C THR A 533 12.54 -12.37 -14.49
N GLY A 534 12.53 -12.66 -15.79
CA GLY A 534 11.56 -13.57 -16.40
C GLY A 534 10.15 -13.01 -16.30
N ASP A 535 9.21 -13.81 -15.82
CA ASP A 535 7.79 -13.44 -15.70
C ASP A 535 7.46 -12.57 -14.47
N CYS A 536 8.44 -12.31 -13.59
CA CYS A 536 8.27 -11.50 -12.37
C CYS A 536 7.59 -10.14 -12.66
N THR A 537 6.75 -9.62 -11.77
CA THR A 537 6.04 -8.34 -11.95
C THR A 537 6.43 -7.35 -10.85
N ILE A 538 6.59 -6.06 -11.17
CA ILE A 538 6.92 -4.99 -10.21
C ILE A 538 5.68 -4.16 -9.93
N VAL A 539 5.31 -4.01 -8.65
CA VAL A 539 4.12 -3.27 -8.21
C VAL A 539 4.48 -2.35 -7.05
N SER A 540 4.81 -1.10 -7.38
CA SER A 540 5.54 -0.19 -6.49
C SER A 540 5.18 1.26 -6.76
N GLY A 541 5.38 2.15 -5.78
CA GLY A 541 5.12 3.58 -5.89
C GLY A 541 3.64 3.98 -5.81
N ASN A 542 2.71 3.07 -5.50
CA ASN A 542 1.27 3.34 -5.58
C ASN A 542 0.71 3.98 -4.28
N LYS A 543 -0.31 4.84 -4.40
CA LYS A 543 -0.89 5.60 -3.26
C LYS A 543 -1.75 4.76 -2.31
N GLY A 544 -2.04 3.52 -2.67
CA GLY A 544 -2.82 2.53 -1.92
C GLY A 544 -2.11 1.18 -1.92
N PRO A 545 -2.83 0.05 -1.81
CA PRO A 545 -2.21 -1.26 -1.96
C PRO A 545 -1.52 -1.44 -3.31
N GLY A 546 -0.37 -2.13 -3.30
CA GLY A 546 0.32 -2.58 -4.50
C GLY A 546 -0.57 -3.58 -5.24
N ILE A 547 -0.79 -4.75 -4.62
CA ILE A 547 -1.70 -5.78 -5.14
C ILE A 547 -2.90 -5.87 -4.19
N PHE A 548 -4.11 -5.68 -4.73
CA PHE A 548 -5.38 -5.82 -4.01
C PHE A 548 -6.17 -7.00 -4.58
N VAL A 549 -6.67 -7.87 -3.71
CA VAL A 549 -7.41 -9.09 -4.07
C VAL A 549 -8.71 -9.18 -3.28
N SER A 550 -9.85 -9.21 -3.97
CA SER A 550 -11.16 -9.57 -3.42
C SER A 550 -11.83 -10.73 -4.17
N ALA A 551 -11.06 -11.46 -4.99
CA ALA A 551 -11.55 -12.57 -5.82
C ALA A 551 -11.00 -13.94 -5.36
N PRO A 552 -11.83 -15.01 -5.33
CA PRO A 552 -11.42 -16.34 -4.88
C PRO A 552 -10.44 -17.01 -5.83
N LYS A 553 -9.65 -17.97 -5.31
CA LYS A 553 -8.65 -18.74 -6.07
C LYS A 553 -7.58 -17.87 -6.77
N THR A 554 -7.43 -16.60 -6.40
CA THR A 554 -6.41 -15.70 -6.97
C THR A 554 -5.03 -16.10 -6.45
N THR A 555 -4.07 -16.27 -7.36
CA THR A 555 -2.66 -16.55 -7.04
C THR A 555 -1.80 -15.32 -7.29
N VAL A 556 -1.16 -14.80 -6.25
CA VAL A 556 -0.17 -13.72 -6.32
C VAL A 556 1.21 -14.36 -6.16
N ARG A 557 1.96 -14.49 -7.26
CA ARG A 557 3.23 -15.23 -7.30
C ARG A 557 4.38 -14.49 -7.96
N GLY A 558 5.57 -14.54 -7.35
CA GLY A 558 6.80 -14.09 -8.00
C GLY A 558 6.87 -12.58 -8.28
N ASN A 559 6.26 -11.74 -7.43
CA ASN A 559 6.22 -10.29 -7.59
C ASN A 559 7.27 -9.56 -6.74
N PHE A 560 7.67 -8.36 -7.17
CA PHE A 560 8.43 -7.38 -6.38
C PHE A 560 7.47 -6.24 -6.01
N VAL A 561 7.16 -6.08 -4.72
CA VAL A 561 6.04 -5.25 -4.26
C VAL A 561 6.49 -4.24 -3.20
N GLY A 562 6.55 -2.96 -3.58
CA GLY A 562 7.02 -1.85 -2.74
C GLY A 562 8.53 -1.58 -2.84
N VAL A 563 9.23 -2.25 -3.76
CA VAL A 563 10.66 -2.10 -4.03
C VAL A 563 10.94 -1.84 -5.52
N ASN A 564 12.16 -1.41 -5.84
CA ASN A 564 12.63 -1.23 -7.20
C ASN A 564 12.99 -2.57 -7.89
N ALA A 565 13.38 -2.54 -9.16
CA ALA A 565 13.73 -3.73 -9.95
C ALA A 565 14.88 -4.60 -9.37
N THR A 566 15.79 -4.02 -8.58
CA THR A 566 16.83 -4.80 -7.88
C THR A 566 16.38 -5.36 -6.53
N GLY A 567 15.23 -4.91 -6.01
CA GLY A 567 14.72 -5.31 -4.68
C GLY A 567 15.59 -4.82 -3.52
N ALA A 568 16.34 -3.74 -3.72
CA ALA A 568 17.24 -3.15 -2.72
C ALA A 568 16.85 -1.73 -2.29
N ILE A 569 15.98 -1.05 -3.06
CA ILE A 569 15.52 0.32 -2.78
C ILE A 569 14.03 0.28 -2.46
N ARG A 570 13.63 0.96 -1.36
CA ARG A 570 12.22 1.16 -1.00
C ARG A 570 11.56 2.13 -1.98
N MET A 571 10.46 1.71 -2.59
CA MET A 571 9.63 2.50 -3.51
C MET A 571 8.23 2.76 -2.94
N GLY A 572 7.75 1.87 -2.06
CA GLY A 572 6.53 2.04 -1.27
C GLY A 572 5.21 1.76 -1.99
N ASN A 573 4.32 1.05 -1.33
CA ASN A 573 2.87 1.17 -1.45
C ASN A 573 2.33 1.33 -0.02
N THR A 574 1.03 1.58 0.21
CA THR A 574 0.52 1.59 1.60
C THR A 574 0.55 0.20 2.21
N ILE A 575 0.05 -0.78 1.45
CA ILE A 575 0.12 -2.21 1.75
C ILE A 575 0.78 -2.88 0.55
N GLY A 576 1.65 -3.87 0.77
CA GLY A 576 2.21 -4.66 -0.32
C GLY A 576 1.13 -5.48 -1.03
N VAL A 577 0.66 -6.53 -0.36
CA VAL A 577 -0.44 -7.38 -0.83
C VAL A 577 -1.60 -7.31 0.18
N HIS A 578 -2.79 -6.93 -0.28
CA HIS A 578 -4.01 -6.86 0.53
C HIS A 578 -5.06 -7.82 -0.01
N VAL A 579 -5.39 -8.86 0.77
CA VAL A 579 -6.45 -9.83 0.49
C VAL A 579 -7.66 -9.49 1.38
N LEU A 580 -8.80 -9.17 0.78
CA LEU A 580 -9.97 -8.64 1.51
C LEU A 580 -11.28 -9.28 1.04
N ASN A 581 -12.07 -9.80 1.98
CA ASN A 581 -13.39 -10.41 1.74
C ASN A 581 -13.37 -11.59 0.74
N VAL A 582 -12.26 -12.33 0.64
CA VAL A 582 -12.14 -13.45 -0.30
C VAL A 582 -12.76 -14.72 0.27
N ALA A 583 -13.79 -15.24 -0.40
CA ALA A 583 -14.57 -16.38 0.09
C ALA A 583 -13.74 -17.66 0.38
N SER A 584 -12.69 -17.94 -0.40
CA SER A 584 -11.66 -18.94 -0.09
C SER A 584 -10.52 -18.96 -1.12
N GLY A 585 -9.40 -19.58 -0.74
CA GLY A 585 -8.39 -20.08 -1.68
C GLY A 585 -7.48 -19.02 -2.31
N ALA A 586 -7.37 -17.83 -1.72
CA ALA A 586 -6.30 -16.90 -2.09
C ALA A 586 -4.93 -17.50 -1.75
N VAL A 587 -3.97 -17.36 -2.66
CA VAL A 587 -2.59 -17.82 -2.46
C VAL A 587 -1.63 -16.66 -2.72
N VAL A 588 -0.80 -16.32 -1.73
CA VAL A 588 0.26 -15.30 -1.86
C VAL A 588 1.59 -16.01 -1.64
N ARG A 589 2.36 -16.27 -2.72
CA ARG A 589 3.61 -17.02 -2.60
C ARG A 589 4.80 -16.52 -3.41
N ASP A 590 6.00 -16.80 -2.90
CA ASP A 590 7.28 -16.55 -3.58
C ASP A 590 7.52 -15.07 -3.96
N ASN A 591 6.87 -14.12 -3.28
CA ASN A 591 6.98 -12.68 -3.55
C ASN A 591 8.04 -12.01 -2.68
N LEU A 592 8.64 -10.92 -3.16
CA LEU A 592 9.41 -9.97 -2.38
C LEU A 592 8.52 -8.76 -2.03
N VAL A 593 8.18 -8.57 -0.76
CA VAL A 593 7.16 -7.63 -0.29
C VAL A 593 7.73 -6.73 0.81
N SER A 594 8.37 -5.63 0.40
CA SER A 594 9.20 -4.77 1.26
C SER A 594 9.02 -3.29 0.94
N GLY A 595 9.48 -2.39 1.80
CA GLY A 595 9.43 -0.94 1.57
C GLY A 595 8.06 -0.26 1.58
N ASN A 596 6.97 -1.02 1.73
CA ASN A 596 5.60 -0.50 1.94
C ASN A 596 5.49 0.31 3.25
N THR A 597 4.39 1.05 3.50
CA THR A 597 4.31 1.98 4.66
C THR A 597 3.48 1.52 5.85
N SER A 598 2.53 0.60 5.68
CA SER A 598 1.67 0.08 6.76
C SER A 598 1.77 -1.45 6.95
N HIS A 599 1.73 -2.22 5.86
CA HIS A 599 1.78 -3.69 5.93
C HIS A 599 2.57 -4.28 4.75
N GLY A 600 3.28 -5.39 5.00
CA GLY A 600 3.78 -6.26 3.95
C GLY A 600 2.62 -7.01 3.28
N ILE A 601 2.08 -8.00 3.97
CA ILE A 601 0.91 -8.77 3.55
C ILE A 601 -0.21 -8.59 4.60
N PHE A 602 -1.39 -8.16 4.17
CA PHE A 602 -2.58 -8.05 5.03
C PHE A 602 -3.72 -8.89 4.46
N VAL A 603 -4.29 -9.75 5.30
CA VAL A 603 -5.40 -10.64 4.96
C VAL A 603 -6.54 -10.38 5.92
N GLN A 604 -7.69 -9.93 5.40
CA GLN A 604 -8.85 -9.52 6.18
C GLN A 604 -10.11 -10.24 5.67
N VAL A 605 -10.87 -10.88 6.59
CA VAL A 605 -12.12 -11.61 6.31
C VAL A 605 -11.98 -12.55 5.09
N SER A 606 -10.86 -13.28 5.02
CA SER A 606 -10.46 -14.07 3.85
C SER A 606 -9.98 -15.45 4.28
N PRO A 607 -10.89 -16.36 4.66
CA PRO A 607 -10.54 -17.67 5.23
C PRO A 607 -9.83 -18.60 4.25
N GLY A 608 -9.01 -19.52 4.78
CA GLY A 608 -8.27 -20.49 3.97
C GLY A 608 -7.25 -19.85 3.03
N THR A 609 -6.68 -18.70 3.40
CA THR A 609 -5.62 -18.05 2.63
C THR A 609 -4.27 -18.72 2.91
N VAL A 610 -3.48 -18.98 1.87
CA VAL A 610 -2.14 -19.58 1.98
C VAL A 610 -1.08 -18.52 1.68
N ILE A 611 -0.14 -18.34 2.61
CA ILE A 611 0.98 -17.40 2.49
C ILE A 611 2.29 -18.19 2.65
N ALA A 612 3.06 -18.42 1.58
CA ALA A 612 4.22 -19.32 1.61
C ALA A 612 5.38 -18.82 0.75
N GLY A 613 6.64 -19.02 1.14
CA GLY A 613 7.81 -18.69 0.30
C GLY A 613 8.12 -17.20 0.13
N ASN A 614 7.37 -16.30 0.78
CA ASN A 614 7.54 -14.85 0.59
C ASN A 614 8.70 -14.30 1.42
N ARG A 615 9.45 -13.35 0.87
CA ARG A 615 10.37 -12.48 1.62
C ARG A 615 9.67 -11.16 1.92
N VAL A 616 9.41 -10.90 3.19
CA VAL A 616 8.67 -9.74 3.69
C VAL A 616 9.60 -8.88 4.54
N GLY A 617 9.59 -7.57 4.29
CA GLY A 617 10.37 -6.59 5.05
C GLY A 617 11.89 -6.57 4.79
N THR A 618 12.42 -7.45 3.94
CA THR A 618 13.87 -7.59 3.67
C THR A 618 14.28 -7.18 2.25
N THR A 619 15.58 -7.07 2.01
CA THR A 619 16.21 -6.96 0.68
C THR A 619 16.02 -8.25 -0.15
N ALA A 620 16.25 -8.19 -1.47
CA ALA A 620 16.05 -9.33 -2.38
C ALA A 620 16.86 -10.60 -2.03
N ASP A 621 18.00 -10.45 -1.35
CA ASP A 621 18.87 -11.52 -0.81
C ASP A 621 18.47 -12.01 0.59
N GLY A 622 17.49 -11.37 1.23
CA GLY A 622 17.07 -11.64 2.60
C GLY A 622 18.14 -11.39 3.66
N GLN A 623 19.18 -10.61 3.36
CA GLN A 623 20.29 -10.34 4.30
C GLN A 623 20.13 -9.07 5.13
N SER A 624 19.32 -8.11 4.68
CA SER A 624 19.17 -6.81 5.33
C SER A 624 17.70 -6.38 5.42
N GLY A 625 17.41 -5.56 6.44
CA GLY A 625 16.09 -4.98 6.65
C GLY A 625 15.81 -3.86 5.66
N LEU A 626 14.61 -3.90 5.07
CA LEU A 626 14.09 -2.95 4.09
C LEU A 626 12.63 -2.55 4.42
N GLY A 627 12.21 -2.71 5.68
CA GLY A 627 10.93 -2.24 6.20
C GLY A 627 10.84 -0.71 6.28
N GLY A 628 9.63 -0.20 6.48
CA GLY A 628 9.34 1.20 6.81
C GLY A 628 8.96 1.35 8.30
N ALA A 629 8.73 2.59 8.74
CA ALA A 629 8.69 2.91 10.18
C ALA A 629 7.47 2.38 10.97
N ARG A 630 6.34 2.10 10.31
CA ARG A 630 5.09 1.62 10.93
C ARG A 630 4.57 0.32 10.27
N VAL A 631 5.48 -0.50 9.74
CA VAL A 631 5.15 -1.60 8.81
C VAL A 631 5.09 -2.95 9.51
N SER A 632 3.91 -3.51 9.73
CA SER A 632 3.80 -4.92 10.16
C SER A 632 4.11 -5.88 9.00
N GLY A 633 4.66 -7.06 9.29
CA GLY A 633 5.05 -8.05 8.28
C GLY A 633 3.86 -8.72 7.61
N ILE A 634 3.30 -9.73 8.27
CA ILE A 634 2.10 -10.46 7.86
C ILE A 634 1.02 -10.25 8.92
N THR A 635 -0.14 -9.71 8.55
CA THR A 635 -1.28 -9.58 9.47
C THR A 635 -2.47 -10.37 8.94
N LEU A 636 -3.03 -11.24 9.79
CA LEU A 636 -4.31 -11.91 9.57
C LEU A 636 -5.37 -11.26 10.46
N LEU A 637 -6.54 -10.93 9.91
CA LEU A 637 -7.70 -10.40 10.62
C LEU A 637 -8.95 -11.19 10.21
N ASP A 638 -9.64 -11.80 11.18
CA ASP A 638 -10.91 -12.54 10.98
C ASP A 638 -10.85 -13.58 9.82
N SER A 639 -9.69 -14.22 9.65
CA SER A 639 -9.37 -15.08 8.49
C SER A 639 -9.02 -16.52 8.91
N PRO A 640 -9.99 -17.31 9.42
CA PRO A 640 -9.77 -18.67 9.93
C PRO A 640 -9.29 -19.65 8.85
N GLY A 641 -8.70 -20.77 9.28
CA GLY A 641 -8.18 -21.81 8.38
C GLY A 641 -6.97 -21.40 7.53
N SER A 642 -6.40 -20.20 7.75
CA SER A 642 -5.30 -19.67 6.95
C SER A 642 -3.95 -20.23 7.41
N THR A 643 -3.03 -20.41 6.45
CA THR A 643 -1.69 -20.98 6.68
C THR A 643 -0.62 -19.96 6.33
N VAL A 644 0.30 -19.72 7.28
CA VAL A 644 1.51 -18.92 7.10
C VAL A 644 2.71 -19.87 7.13
N GLY A 645 3.35 -20.03 5.98
CA GLY A 645 4.47 -20.91 5.73
C GLY A 645 4.00 -22.27 5.21
N GLY A 646 4.67 -23.34 5.62
CA GLY A 646 4.41 -24.69 5.15
C GLY A 646 5.41 -25.70 5.71
N ALA A 647 5.66 -26.79 4.99
CA ALA A 647 6.62 -27.79 5.42
C ALA A 647 8.06 -27.37 5.07
N THR A 648 8.86 -27.00 6.07
CA THR A 648 10.32 -26.84 5.91
C THR A 648 10.96 -28.17 5.54
N ALA A 649 11.80 -28.18 4.49
CA ALA A 649 12.50 -29.39 4.08
C ALA A 649 13.44 -29.89 5.21
N SER A 650 13.46 -31.20 5.44
CA SER A 650 14.29 -31.82 6.49
C SER A 650 15.78 -31.50 6.27
N GLY A 651 16.40 -30.79 7.21
CA GLY A 651 17.79 -30.34 7.09
C GLY A 651 18.01 -29.07 6.26
N ALA A 652 16.96 -28.29 5.97
CA ALA A 652 17.10 -26.99 5.31
C ALA A 652 18.04 -26.06 6.09
N THR A 653 19.01 -25.46 5.38
CA THR A 653 19.97 -24.48 5.91
C THR A 653 19.59 -23.03 5.60
N THR A 654 18.45 -22.81 4.94
CA THR A 654 17.93 -21.50 4.52
C THR A 654 16.39 -21.52 4.44
N CYS A 655 15.76 -20.35 4.41
CA CYS A 655 14.31 -20.18 4.31
C CYS A 655 13.74 -20.45 2.90
N ALA A 656 14.03 -21.61 2.31
CA ALA A 656 13.60 -21.97 0.96
C ALA A 656 12.21 -22.63 0.91
N GLY A 657 11.62 -22.69 -0.29
CA GLY A 657 10.36 -23.40 -0.53
C GLY A 657 9.16 -22.67 0.07
N GLU A 658 8.43 -23.32 0.99
CA GLU A 658 7.25 -22.70 1.60
C GLU A 658 7.56 -21.76 2.77
N CYS A 659 8.80 -21.70 3.25
CA CYS A 659 9.21 -20.79 4.34
C CYS A 659 9.01 -19.31 3.95
N ASN A 660 8.28 -18.53 4.76
CA ASN A 660 8.34 -17.08 4.64
C ASN A 660 9.48 -16.53 5.51
N LEU A 661 10.22 -15.58 4.97
CA LEU A 661 11.18 -14.75 5.71
C LEU A 661 10.48 -13.45 6.10
N VAL A 662 10.29 -13.18 7.39
CA VAL A 662 9.53 -12.01 7.89
C VAL A 662 10.37 -11.24 8.90
N ALA A 663 11.11 -10.25 8.41
CA ALA A 663 12.23 -9.67 9.13
C ALA A 663 12.50 -8.22 8.69
N GLY A 664 13.25 -7.47 9.49
CA GLY A 664 13.71 -6.13 9.12
C GLY A 664 12.66 -5.02 9.25
N HIS A 665 11.60 -5.27 10.01
CA HIS A 665 10.55 -4.30 10.32
C HIS A 665 10.95 -3.36 11.48
N ALA A 666 12.18 -2.83 11.44
CA ALA A 666 12.79 -2.07 12.53
C ALA A 666 12.99 -0.59 12.20
N THR A 667 12.33 0.27 12.98
CA THR A 667 12.79 1.65 13.25
C THR A 667 12.70 1.95 14.74
N ARG A 668 13.10 3.16 15.13
CA ARG A 668 13.09 3.64 16.52
C ARG A 668 11.67 3.56 17.10
N TYR A 669 11.59 3.07 18.34
CA TYR A 669 10.50 3.18 19.32
C TYR A 669 9.13 3.65 18.80
N ASN A 670 8.16 2.73 18.74
CA ASN A 670 6.74 3.05 18.55
C ASN A 670 5.96 2.78 19.85
N PRO A 671 5.36 3.80 20.50
CA PRO A 671 4.56 3.60 21.72
C PRO A 671 3.26 2.82 21.47
N ASP A 672 2.68 2.89 20.25
CA ASP A 672 1.48 2.11 19.85
C ASP A 672 1.72 0.59 19.74
N GLY A 673 2.90 0.11 20.14
CA GLY A 673 3.42 -1.22 19.88
C GLY A 673 4.20 -1.26 18.56
N GLY A 674 5.47 -1.66 18.63
CA GLY A 674 6.33 -1.80 17.46
C GLY A 674 5.81 -2.79 16.41
N ALA A 675 6.43 -2.77 15.23
CA ALA A 675 6.03 -3.62 14.12
C ALA A 675 6.38 -5.10 14.40
N VAL A 676 5.34 -5.93 14.33
CA VAL A 676 5.38 -7.38 14.54
C VAL A 676 5.73 -8.09 13.24
N GLY A 677 6.43 -9.22 13.33
CA GLY A 677 6.62 -10.15 12.21
C GLY A 677 5.29 -10.70 11.70
N VAL A 678 4.61 -11.56 12.46
CA VAL A 678 3.30 -12.13 12.14
C VAL A 678 2.26 -11.79 13.22
N THR A 679 1.16 -11.13 12.84
CA THR A 679 0.05 -10.79 13.75
C THR A 679 -1.20 -11.58 13.41
N ILE A 680 -1.86 -12.19 14.41
CA ILE A 680 -3.18 -12.80 14.28
C ILE A 680 -4.19 -12.00 15.11
N ASN A 681 -5.19 -11.41 14.46
CA ASN A 681 -6.25 -10.60 15.07
C ASN A 681 -7.65 -11.17 14.78
N GLY A 682 -8.60 -10.88 15.67
CA GLY A 682 -10.03 -11.09 15.44
C GLY A 682 -10.55 -12.45 15.88
N LYS A 683 -11.64 -12.90 15.24
CA LYS A 683 -12.33 -14.16 15.56
C LYS A 683 -12.04 -15.20 14.48
N GLY A 684 -11.55 -16.37 14.89
CA GLY A 684 -11.28 -17.47 13.98
C GLY A 684 -10.57 -18.62 14.67
N SER A 685 -10.50 -19.75 13.97
CA SER A 685 -9.88 -21.00 14.41
C SER A 685 -9.14 -21.68 13.26
N GLY A 686 -8.26 -22.63 13.58
CA GLY A 686 -7.53 -23.44 12.60
C GLY A 686 -6.42 -22.69 11.86
N ILE A 687 -5.78 -21.71 12.51
CA ILE A 687 -4.67 -20.96 11.90
C ILE A 687 -3.35 -21.70 12.16
N VAL A 688 -2.55 -21.87 11.11
CA VAL A 688 -1.26 -22.57 11.16
C VAL A 688 -0.14 -21.60 10.80
N ILE A 689 0.86 -21.46 11.66
CA ILE A 689 2.13 -20.78 11.35
C ILE A 689 3.24 -21.84 11.41
N ARG A 690 3.70 -22.35 10.25
CA ARG A 690 4.69 -23.44 10.19
C ARG A 690 5.90 -23.11 9.34
N GLY A 691 7.10 -23.41 9.83
CA GLY A 691 8.33 -23.41 9.03
C GLY A 691 8.82 -22.05 8.52
N ASN A 692 8.50 -20.95 9.19
CA ASN A 692 8.90 -19.58 8.82
C ASN A 692 10.18 -19.14 9.54
N PHE A 693 10.91 -18.17 8.97
CA PHE A 693 12.04 -17.49 9.60
C PHE A 693 11.63 -16.05 9.94
N ILE A 694 11.64 -15.69 11.22
CA ILE A 694 11.04 -14.46 11.73
C ILE A 694 12.07 -13.68 12.57
N GLY A 695 12.42 -12.48 12.10
CA GLY A 695 13.43 -11.61 12.71
C GLY A 695 14.89 -12.03 12.43
N THR A 696 15.13 -12.98 11.53
CA THR A 696 16.47 -13.41 11.08
C THR A 696 16.72 -13.07 9.61
N ASN A 697 17.95 -13.26 9.14
CA ASN A 697 18.30 -13.28 7.71
C ASN A 697 17.86 -14.60 7.04
N TRP A 698 17.96 -14.67 5.70
CA TRP A 698 17.56 -15.84 4.89
C TRP A 698 18.24 -17.17 5.26
N THR A 699 19.46 -17.12 5.80
CA THR A 699 20.19 -18.30 6.27
C THR A 699 19.87 -18.67 7.73
N GLY A 700 19.10 -17.84 8.44
CA GLY A 700 18.79 -18.06 9.86
C GLY A 700 20.01 -17.97 10.78
N THR A 701 21.10 -17.33 10.34
CA THR A 701 22.38 -17.25 11.07
C THR A 701 22.63 -15.88 11.70
N GLU A 702 21.89 -14.85 11.31
CA GLU A 702 22.03 -13.47 11.79
C GLU A 702 20.65 -12.86 12.07
N ALA A 703 20.58 -11.93 13.03
CA ALA A 703 19.35 -11.24 13.40
C ALA A 703 19.10 -10.05 12.47
N VAL A 704 17.91 -9.99 11.89
CA VAL A 704 17.41 -8.90 11.06
C VAL A 704 16.09 -8.45 11.72
N PRO A 705 16.18 -7.66 12.79
CA PRO A 705 15.14 -7.58 13.83
C PRO A 705 13.82 -7.00 13.31
N ASN A 706 12.73 -7.38 13.98
CA ASN A 706 11.46 -6.67 13.96
C ASN A 706 11.39 -5.75 15.19
N SER A 707 10.66 -4.63 15.12
CA SER A 707 10.64 -3.64 16.23
C SER A 707 9.70 -4.01 17.39
N ALA A 708 8.84 -5.02 17.21
CA ALA A 708 8.22 -5.75 18.30
C ALA A 708 8.30 -7.27 18.06
N ASP A 709 7.23 -8.01 18.36
CA ASP A 709 7.28 -9.45 18.54
C ASP A 709 7.46 -10.21 17.22
N GLY A 710 7.99 -11.43 17.30
CA GLY A 710 8.06 -12.33 16.15
C GLY A 710 6.66 -12.76 15.72
N ILE A 711 5.88 -13.31 16.65
CA ILE A 711 4.46 -13.64 16.45
C ILE A 711 3.63 -13.02 17.57
N ARG A 712 2.57 -12.27 17.24
CA ARG A 712 1.60 -11.71 18.20
C ARG A 712 0.20 -12.31 18.00
N ILE A 713 -0.37 -12.84 19.08
CA ILE A 713 -1.64 -13.57 19.09
C ILE A 713 -2.72 -12.78 19.86
N ASN A 714 -3.66 -12.23 19.11
CA ASN A 714 -4.85 -11.51 19.57
C ASN A 714 -6.15 -12.19 19.05
N SER A 715 -6.13 -13.52 18.92
CA SER A 715 -7.23 -14.34 18.42
C SER A 715 -7.51 -15.53 19.37
N LEU A 716 -8.72 -16.09 19.28
CA LEU A 716 -9.36 -16.78 20.40
C LEU A 716 -9.35 -18.31 20.35
N ASP A 717 -9.13 -18.98 19.21
CA ASP A 717 -9.30 -20.44 19.12
C ASP A 717 -8.32 -21.15 18.16
N ALA A 718 -8.00 -22.41 18.47
CA ALA A 718 -7.23 -23.39 17.68
C ALA A 718 -6.10 -22.80 16.80
N ILE A 719 -4.94 -22.51 17.40
CA ILE A 719 -3.76 -21.99 16.71
C ILE A 719 -2.59 -22.97 16.88
N LEU A 720 -1.91 -23.29 15.76
CA LEU A 720 -0.72 -24.12 15.71
C LEU A 720 0.48 -23.31 15.23
N ILE A 721 1.56 -23.27 16.03
CA ILE A 721 2.82 -22.60 15.70
C ILE A 721 3.93 -23.65 15.75
N GLU A 722 4.53 -23.98 14.61
CA GLU A 722 5.35 -25.18 14.49
C GLU A 722 6.63 -25.02 13.64
N ALA A 723 7.76 -25.56 14.10
CA ALA A 723 9.02 -25.64 13.35
C ALA A 723 9.53 -24.28 12.79
N ASN A 724 9.14 -23.15 13.38
CA ASN A 724 9.60 -21.82 12.99
C ASN A 724 10.94 -21.46 13.66
N LEU A 725 11.70 -20.57 13.05
CA LEU A 725 12.86 -19.89 13.63
C LEU A 725 12.45 -18.45 13.99
N ILE A 726 12.51 -18.08 15.27
CA ILE A 726 11.92 -16.83 15.80
C ILE A 726 12.90 -16.12 16.74
N SER A 727 13.66 -15.17 16.21
CA SER A 727 14.86 -14.63 16.85
C SER A 727 15.07 -13.15 16.53
N GLY A 728 15.73 -12.40 17.41
CA GLY A 728 16.00 -10.96 17.23
C GLY A 728 14.78 -10.02 17.34
N ASN A 729 13.63 -10.50 17.82
CA ASN A 729 12.40 -9.70 17.98
C ASN A 729 12.33 -9.07 19.40
N SER A 730 11.19 -8.47 19.78
CA SER A 730 10.92 -8.09 21.18
C SER A 730 10.65 -9.33 22.03
N ASP A 731 9.42 -9.85 22.04
CA ASP A 731 9.18 -11.25 22.38
C ASP A 731 9.35 -12.14 21.14
N GLY A 732 9.72 -13.41 21.31
CA GLY A 732 9.62 -14.39 20.23
C GLY A 732 8.14 -14.62 19.84
N ILE A 733 7.34 -15.10 20.78
CA ILE A 733 5.88 -15.26 20.64
C ILE A 733 5.18 -14.55 21.79
N SER A 734 4.17 -13.72 21.53
CA SER A 734 3.32 -13.09 22.54
C SER A 734 1.84 -13.44 22.35
N ARG A 735 1.12 -13.66 23.45
CA ARG A 735 -0.35 -13.87 23.48
C ARG A 735 -0.99 -12.91 24.48
N VAL A 736 -1.92 -12.07 23.99
CA VAL A 736 -2.42 -10.90 24.74
C VAL A 736 -3.85 -11.09 25.30
N ILE A 737 -4.64 -12.05 24.80
CA ILE A 737 -6.09 -12.13 25.08
C ILE A 737 -6.50 -13.46 25.76
N ALA A 738 -7.41 -13.36 26.74
CA ALA A 738 -8.04 -14.51 27.40
C ALA A 738 -9.16 -15.15 26.54
N GLY A 739 -9.19 -16.48 26.47
CA GLY A 739 -10.24 -17.26 25.80
C GLY A 739 -10.11 -18.76 26.09
N THR A 740 -10.99 -19.58 25.53
CA THR A 740 -10.99 -21.04 25.70
C THR A 740 -10.26 -21.77 24.57
N SER A 741 -9.17 -21.18 24.07
CA SER A 741 -8.40 -21.71 22.94
C SER A 741 -7.80 -23.08 23.25
N SER A 742 -7.46 -23.81 22.18
CA SER A 742 -6.24 -24.61 22.13
C SER A 742 -5.14 -23.81 21.41
N LEU A 743 -4.01 -23.61 22.08
CA LEU A 743 -2.77 -23.10 21.48
C LEU A 743 -1.71 -24.19 21.54
N VAL A 744 -1.10 -24.52 20.40
CA VAL A 744 -0.02 -25.51 20.29
C VAL A 744 1.23 -24.84 19.73
N ILE A 745 2.34 -24.92 20.45
CA ILE A 745 3.64 -24.35 20.06
C ILE A 745 4.68 -25.47 20.09
N ASN A 746 5.08 -26.02 18.94
CA ASN A 746 5.88 -27.25 18.84
C ASN A 746 7.12 -27.12 17.92
N GLY A 747 8.26 -27.68 18.30
CA GLY A 747 9.45 -27.81 17.42
C GLY A 747 10.12 -26.48 17.01
N ASN A 748 9.70 -25.34 17.57
CA ASN A 748 10.22 -24.02 17.21
C ASN A 748 11.60 -23.77 17.82
N ARG A 749 12.38 -22.90 17.16
CA ARG A 749 13.70 -22.43 17.58
C ARG A 749 13.58 -20.94 17.92
N ILE A 750 13.70 -20.58 19.19
CA ILE A 750 13.35 -19.23 19.69
C ILE A 750 14.55 -18.58 20.39
N GLY A 751 15.03 -17.46 19.84
CA GLY A 751 16.23 -16.74 20.30
C GLY A 751 17.56 -17.36 19.86
N THR A 752 17.52 -18.40 19.03
CA THR A 752 18.69 -19.09 18.50
C THR A 752 18.89 -18.80 17.01
N ASP A 753 20.02 -19.23 16.46
CA ASP A 753 20.15 -19.45 15.02
C ASP A 753 19.44 -20.75 14.57
N ILE A 754 19.46 -20.98 13.26
CA ILE A 754 18.94 -22.19 12.62
C ILE A 754 19.50 -23.50 13.21
N THR A 755 20.76 -23.53 13.67
CA THR A 755 21.35 -24.72 14.31
C THR A 755 20.86 -24.95 15.74
N GLY A 756 20.37 -23.89 16.42
CA GLY A 756 19.99 -23.91 17.84
C GLY A 756 21.15 -23.64 18.80
N GLY A 757 22.33 -23.26 18.30
CA GLY A 757 23.57 -23.17 19.07
C GLY A 757 24.18 -21.76 19.19
N LYS A 758 23.83 -20.83 18.31
CA LYS A 758 24.29 -19.43 18.33
C LYS A 758 23.20 -18.52 18.89
N ASN A 759 23.61 -17.57 19.73
CA ASN A 759 22.74 -16.52 20.26
C ASN A 759 22.25 -15.58 19.14
N LEU A 760 20.93 -15.52 18.95
CA LEU A 760 20.20 -14.48 18.22
C LEU A 760 18.98 -14.03 19.07
N GLY A 761 19.19 -13.84 20.37
CA GLY A 761 18.14 -13.72 21.38
C GLY A 761 17.09 -12.66 21.06
N ASN A 762 15.82 -12.95 21.38
CA ASN A 762 14.80 -11.90 21.43
C ASN A 762 15.08 -10.98 22.63
N SER A 763 14.78 -9.69 22.48
CA SER A 763 15.24 -8.63 23.39
C SER A 763 14.41 -8.48 24.67
N ASP A 764 13.31 -9.22 24.77
CA ASP A 764 12.56 -9.50 26.00
C ASP A 764 12.35 -11.03 26.15
N GLN A 765 11.14 -11.58 26.08
CA GLN A 765 10.86 -12.99 26.41
C GLN A 765 11.02 -13.94 25.20
N GLY A 766 11.26 -15.23 25.45
CA GLY A 766 11.11 -16.26 24.41
C GLY A 766 9.65 -16.43 24.01
N ILE A 767 8.79 -16.75 24.98
CA ILE A 767 7.33 -16.80 24.84
C ILE A 767 6.69 -16.03 25.99
N ARG A 768 5.73 -15.13 25.72
CA ARG A 768 4.88 -14.47 26.72
C ARG A 768 3.42 -14.89 26.56
N ILE A 769 2.84 -15.40 27.64
CA ILE A 769 1.41 -15.72 27.77
C ILE A 769 0.80 -14.77 28.82
N SER A 770 0.22 -13.65 28.37
CA SER A 770 -0.32 -12.63 29.26
C SER A 770 -1.67 -13.00 29.86
N ALA A 771 -2.51 -13.69 29.07
CA ALA A 771 -3.90 -13.96 29.38
C ALA A 771 -4.39 -15.31 28.81
N GLY A 772 -5.39 -15.89 29.49
CA GLY A 772 -5.69 -17.31 29.48
C GLY A 772 -6.00 -18.01 28.15
N ALA A 773 -5.58 -19.27 28.08
CA ALA A 773 -6.20 -20.36 27.32
C ALA A 773 -5.72 -21.70 27.87
N GLY A 774 -6.30 -22.79 27.35
CA GLY A 774 -5.64 -24.09 27.35
C GLY A 774 -4.56 -24.14 26.26
N GLY A 775 -3.47 -24.87 26.49
CA GLY A 775 -2.48 -25.06 25.45
C GLY A 775 -1.33 -25.96 25.83
N THR A 776 -0.55 -26.35 24.83
CA THR A 776 0.65 -27.16 24.98
C THR A 776 1.81 -26.42 24.32
N ILE A 777 2.87 -26.18 25.08
CA ILE A 777 4.16 -25.76 24.56
C ILE A 777 5.05 -27.00 24.58
N GLY A 778 5.35 -27.54 23.40
CA GLY A 778 6.17 -28.73 23.22
C GLY A 778 5.40 -30.05 23.27
N GLY A 779 6.09 -31.15 23.55
CA GLY A 779 5.52 -32.50 23.54
C GLY A 779 6.59 -33.58 23.65
N ASP A 780 6.62 -34.49 22.68
CA ASP A 780 7.69 -35.46 22.48
C ASP A 780 8.98 -34.83 21.89
N ALA A 781 9.92 -35.67 21.46
CA ALA A 781 11.20 -35.24 20.93
C ALA A 781 11.13 -34.53 19.56
N GLU A 782 10.07 -34.72 18.78
CA GLU A 782 9.85 -33.99 17.51
C GLU A 782 9.06 -32.69 17.76
N ALA A 783 8.17 -32.70 18.76
CA ALA A 783 7.44 -31.53 19.21
C ALA A 783 8.24 -30.58 20.13
N ALA A 784 9.40 -30.96 20.66
CA ALA A 784 10.18 -30.16 21.62
C ALA A 784 10.70 -28.83 21.03
N ASN A 785 10.34 -27.69 21.63
CA ASN A 785 10.93 -26.40 21.26
C ASN A 785 12.34 -26.24 21.85
N THR A 786 13.20 -25.48 21.15
CA THR A 786 14.48 -24.97 21.67
C THR A 786 14.34 -23.48 21.94
N ILE A 787 14.41 -23.06 23.21
CA ILE A 787 14.15 -21.67 23.64
C ILE A 787 15.35 -21.16 24.45
N SER A 788 16.20 -20.37 23.81
CA SER A 788 17.51 -19.98 24.36
C SER A 788 17.95 -18.57 24.01
N PHE A 789 18.84 -18.03 24.83
CA PHE A 789 19.49 -16.72 24.66
C PHE A 789 18.59 -15.48 24.67
N ASN A 790 17.29 -15.64 24.92
CA ASN A 790 16.36 -14.51 25.10
C ASN A 790 16.75 -13.72 26.37
N LYS A 791 16.56 -12.40 26.35
CA LYS A 791 17.02 -11.52 27.44
C LYS A 791 16.23 -11.71 28.73
N GLY A 792 14.93 -11.95 28.60
CA GLY A 792 13.99 -12.31 29.66
C GLY A 792 13.96 -13.82 29.93
N ALA A 793 12.82 -14.32 30.40
CA ALA A 793 12.61 -15.75 30.60
C ALA A 793 12.49 -16.51 29.27
N GLY A 794 12.65 -17.82 29.32
CA GLY A 794 12.32 -18.69 28.19
C GLY A 794 10.81 -18.67 27.91
N ILE A 795 10.01 -18.90 28.94
CA ILE A 795 8.54 -18.77 28.92
C ILE A 795 8.10 -17.92 30.11
N LEU A 796 7.31 -16.88 29.86
CA LEU A 796 6.66 -16.05 30.86
C LEU A 796 5.13 -16.28 30.82
N ILE A 797 4.54 -16.64 31.96
CA ILE A 797 3.09 -16.76 32.15
C ILE A 797 2.66 -15.70 33.16
N GLU A 798 1.89 -14.70 32.73
CA GLU A 798 1.56 -13.54 33.57
C GLU A 798 0.26 -13.74 34.36
N SER A 799 -0.82 -14.26 33.74
CA SER A 799 -2.08 -14.52 34.44
C SER A 799 -2.98 -15.60 33.80
N GLY A 800 -3.64 -16.40 34.66
CA GLY A 800 -4.85 -17.17 34.33
C GLY A 800 -4.79 -18.11 33.13
N ALA A 801 -3.63 -18.72 32.84
CA ALA A 801 -3.45 -19.62 31.69
C ALA A 801 -3.11 -21.05 32.14
N SER A 802 -3.76 -22.04 31.53
CA SER A 802 -3.53 -23.46 31.80
C SER A 802 -2.69 -24.03 30.65
N VAL A 803 -1.36 -24.01 30.82
CA VAL A 803 -0.41 -24.36 29.76
C VAL A 803 0.44 -25.54 30.19
N GLU A 804 0.33 -26.64 29.45
CA GLU A 804 1.21 -27.80 29.58
C GLU A 804 2.55 -27.49 28.90
N ILE A 805 3.66 -27.56 29.65
CA ILE A 805 5.02 -27.34 29.13
C ILE A 805 5.74 -28.69 29.12
N LEU A 806 5.91 -29.28 27.93
CA LEU A 806 6.35 -30.66 27.73
C LEU A 806 7.60 -30.73 26.84
N GLY A 807 8.59 -31.54 27.21
CA GLY A 807 9.75 -31.90 26.36
C GLY A 807 10.74 -30.79 25.96
N ASN A 808 10.42 -29.50 26.19
CA ASN A 808 11.21 -28.37 25.68
C ASN A 808 12.63 -28.30 26.24
N ARG A 809 13.58 -27.91 25.39
CA ARG A 809 14.92 -27.48 25.78
C ARG A 809 14.92 -25.97 26.02
N ILE A 810 14.93 -25.57 27.29
CA ILE A 810 14.89 -24.16 27.70
C ILE A 810 16.11 -23.86 28.58
N GLU A 811 17.08 -23.15 28.01
CA GLU A 811 18.40 -22.92 28.62
C GLU A 811 19.03 -21.61 28.16
N SER A 812 20.03 -21.10 28.89
CA SER A 812 20.86 -19.95 28.48
C SER A 812 20.09 -18.64 28.20
N ASN A 813 18.86 -18.49 28.69
CA ASN A 813 18.13 -17.22 28.71
C ASN A 813 18.61 -16.34 29.89
N GLY A 814 18.35 -15.03 29.85
CA GLY A 814 18.75 -14.09 30.90
C GLY A 814 17.85 -14.12 32.16
N GLY A 815 16.59 -14.52 31.99
CA GLY A 815 15.66 -14.88 33.05
C GLY A 815 15.55 -16.40 33.27
N PRO A 816 14.63 -16.87 34.12
CA PRO A 816 14.44 -18.29 34.38
C PRO A 816 13.94 -19.04 33.12
N PRO A 817 14.04 -20.38 33.08
CA PRO A 817 13.44 -21.17 32.00
C PRO A 817 11.93 -20.94 31.88
N VAL A 818 11.23 -20.93 33.02
CA VAL A 818 9.80 -20.57 33.12
C VAL A 818 9.62 -19.58 34.27
N ASP A 819 9.02 -18.42 33.99
CA ASP A 819 8.56 -17.42 34.96
C ASP A 819 7.03 -17.51 35.04
N ASN A 820 6.50 -18.20 36.07
CA ASN A 820 5.06 -18.35 36.27
C ASN A 820 4.57 -17.40 37.37
N LYS A 821 4.04 -16.24 36.96
CA LYS A 821 3.45 -15.23 37.85
C LYS A 821 1.98 -15.52 38.15
N SER A 822 1.35 -16.43 37.41
CA SER A 822 -0.05 -16.80 37.62
C SER A 822 -0.28 -17.69 38.85
N GLY A 823 0.74 -18.47 39.25
CA GLY A 823 0.69 -19.36 40.40
C GLY A 823 -0.20 -20.61 40.23
N GLN A 824 -0.63 -20.90 39.00
CA GLN A 824 -1.38 -22.10 38.61
C GLN A 824 -0.51 -23.06 37.79
#